data_AF-A0AAD8ZDC4-F1
#
_entry.id   AF-A0AAD8ZDC4-F1
#
_cell.length_a   1.000
_cell.length_b   1.000
_cell.length_c   1.000
_cell.angle_alpha   90.00
_cell.angle_beta   90.00
_cell.angle_gamma   90.00
#
_symmetry.space_group_name_H-M   'P 1'
#
loop_
_entity.id
_entity.type
_entity.pdbx_description
1 polymer ?
#
loop_
_entity_poly.entity_id
_entity_poly.type
_entity_poly.pdbx_seq_one_letter_code
_entity_poly.pdbx_strand_id
1 'polypeptide(L)'
;MRRLFVCVGVLLALVAVMEARPKTAEDKKCKSGPVDLVFIIDGSRSVRPHEFETMRKFMIDIIHELDVSLDTTRVGVVQYSSQVQNVFSLKDFTTHEQMVKAINKIIPLAQGTMTGLAIRYAMNIAFSNAEGARANVPHVAIIVTDGRPQDRVAEVAAAARESGIEIYAVGVARADMTSLRAMASPPFEDHVFLVESFDLIHQFGIQFQDKLCKIDLCIESDHGCDHICESSPGFYHCLCLPGYTLNEDEKTCTLIDYCSFGNDSCEHECVSVLNGFYCRCNEGYALNEDEKTCSMIDYCSFGNDSCEHECVSVLNGFYCHCNEGYSLNEDKRTCTMIDYCSFGNDSCEHECVSVLNGFYCSCNEGYALNEDERTCTMIDYCLFGNDSCEQECVSVLNGFYCRCNEGYSLNEDERTCTMIDYCTFGNDSCEHECVSVLNGFYCRCYEGYSVNEDERTCTMIDFCSFGNDSCEHKCVSVLNGIYCSCNGGYTLNDDKKTCTMIDYCSFGNHSCDHECVSVLNGFYCHCNEGYTLQEDGKTCQADNLCNVIEHGCEYQSSNIDLVLLIDGSKSVRPQNFELVKQFVNQVVERLDVSARGTRVGLIQYSSRVRTEFPLSMYQTKDEIKAAVMKVEYMEKGTMTGLALKHMVENSFSEAEGARAASKNIPRVGLVFTDGRSQDDITEWAKKAKDAGITMYAVGVGKAVEDELREIASEPVEKHFFYTADFTAISQIAENLKLNVCPEESQGEIEVKDPCACETLVEFQQATMTTLIQLNQKYILYSSVSYHSKYSSATDFFKLG
;
A
#
# COMPACT_ATOMS: atom_id res chain seq x y z
N MET A 1 -50.56 5.77 51.15
CA MET A 1 -49.51 6.68 50.67
C MET A 1 -48.21 5.93 50.38
N ARG A 2 -48.19 5.17 49.28
CA ARG A 2 -47.01 4.52 48.66
C ARG A 2 -47.53 3.75 47.43
N ARG A 3 -48.12 4.48 46.47
CA ARG A 3 -48.65 3.92 45.21
C ARG A 3 -48.99 5.02 44.17
N LEU A 4 -48.34 6.18 44.27
CA LEU A 4 -48.58 7.34 43.39
C LEU A 4 -47.30 7.97 42.82
N PHE A 5 -46.14 7.28 42.89
CA PHE A 5 -44.86 7.79 42.37
C PHE A 5 -44.10 6.83 41.46
N VAL A 6 -44.75 5.76 40.98
CA VAL A 6 -44.14 4.81 40.02
C VAL A 6 -44.81 4.88 38.63
N CYS A 7 -45.87 5.67 38.45
CA CYS A 7 -46.57 5.81 37.16
C CYS A 7 -46.18 7.05 36.33
N VAL A 8 -45.19 7.84 36.74
CA VAL A 8 -44.69 8.99 35.95
C VAL A 8 -43.41 8.63 35.16
N GLY A 9 -42.71 7.55 35.51
CA GLY A 9 -41.49 7.10 34.81
C GLY A 9 -41.72 6.20 33.59
N VAL A 10 -42.93 5.67 33.37
CA VAL A 10 -43.21 4.70 32.29
C VAL A 10 -44.01 5.32 31.13
N LEU A 11 -44.49 6.56 31.25
CA LEU A 11 -45.20 7.26 30.17
C LEU A 11 -44.29 8.17 29.30
N LEU A 12 -43.00 8.28 29.59
CA LEU A 12 -42.03 9.06 28.83
C LEU A 12 -41.07 8.20 27.97
N ALA A 13 -41.21 6.86 27.99
CA ALA A 13 -40.37 5.92 27.24
C ALA A 13 -41.13 5.15 26.13
N LEU A 14 -42.30 5.62 25.70
CA LEU A 14 -43.14 4.99 24.66
C LEU A 14 -43.63 5.98 23.58
N VAL A 15 -42.88 7.05 23.33
CA VAL A 15 -43.09 7.99 22.19
C VAL A 15 -41.87 8.06 21.26
N ALA A 16 -40.82 7.27 21.52
CA ALA A 16 -39.74 7.05 20.57
C ALA A 16 -39.92 5.67 19.94
N VAL A 17 -39.85 5.60 18.60
CA VAL A 17 -39.99 4.41 17.74
C VAL A 17 -41.43 4.09 17.31
N MET A 18 -41.97 4.89 16.38
CA MET A 18 -42.76 4.58 15.17
C MET A 18 -43.14 5.97 14.60
N GLU A 19 -42.46 6.56 13.61
CA GLU A 19 -42.51 6.20 12.20
C GLU A 19 -41.24 6.73 11.50
N ALA A 20 -40.42 5.82 10.98
CA ALA A 20 -39.59 6.10 9.82
C ALA A 20 -39.73 4.92 8.87
N ARG A 21 -40.89 4.83 8.23
CA ARG A 21 -40.94 4.27 6.88
C ARG A 21 -40.31 5.34 5.97
N PRO A 22 -39.29 5.05 5.16
CA PRO A 22 -39.14 5.78 3.91
C PRO A 22 -40.37 5.40 3.09
N LYS A 23 -41.34 6.31 3.05
CA LYS A 23 -42.29 6.36 1.95
C LYS A 23 -41.46 6.48 0.68
N THR A 24 -41.84 5.65 -0.29
CA THR A 24 -41.65 5.81 -1.73
C THR A 24 -41.15 7.19 -2.14
N ALA A 25 -40.15 7.21 -3.02
CA ALA A 25 -39.79 8.36 -3.82
C ALA A 25 -41.06 9.05 -4.34
N GLU A 26 -41.44 10.15 -3.69
CA GLU A 26 -42.40 11.13 -4.21
C GLU A 26 -41.54 12.31 -4.68
N ASP A 27 -41.59 12.53 -5.99
CA ASP A 27 -41.12 13.68 -6.76
C ASP A 27 -40.38 14.75 -5.96
N LYS A 28 -39.05 14.76 -6.08
CA LYS A 28 -38.24 15.94 -5.75
C LYS A 28 -38.65 17.07 -6.69
N LYS A 29 -39.72 17.79 -6.35
CA LYS A 29 -39.95 19.14 -6.88
C LYS A 29 -38.85 20.05 -6.34
N CYS A 30 -38.09 20.59 -7.29
CA CYS A 30 -37.10 21.62 -7.12
C CYS A 30 -37.47 22.67 -6.04
N LYS A 31 -36.66 22.81 -4.98
CA LYS A 31 -36.75 23.98 -4.09
C LYS A 31 -35.80 25.06 -4.59
N SER A 32 -36.22 25.82 -5.60
CA SER A 32 -35.46 26.99 -6.06
C SER A 32 -35.48 28.07 -4.97
N GLY A 33 -34.36 28.79 -4.81
CA GLY A 33 -34.34 29.98 -3.94
C GLY A 33 -35.28 31.07 -4.47
N PRO A 34 -35.47 32.17 -3.71
CA PRO A 34 -36.23 33.30 -4.24
C PRO A 34 -35.60 33.81 -5.53
N VAL A 35 -36.39 33.96 -6.60
CA VAL A 35 -35.97 34.48 -7.92
C VAL A 35 -37.07 35.36 -8.52
N ASP A 36 -36.68 36.44 -9.21
CA ASP A 36 -37.61 37.27 -9.99
C ASP A 36 -37.38 36.99 -11.48
N LEU A 37 -38.36 36.37 -12.13
CA LEU A 37 -38.29 35.89 -13.50
C LEU A 37 -39.20 36.71 -14.42
N VAL A 38 -38.66 37.28 -15.49
CA VAL A 38 -39.45 37.99 -16.50
C VAL A 38 -39.29 37.32 -17.88
N PHE A 39 -40.40 36.85 -18.44
CA PHE A 39 -40.46 36.40 -19.83
C PHE A 39 -40.63 37.60 -20.76
N ILE A 40 -39.76 37.70 -21.76
CA ILE A 40 -39.79 38.72 -22.81
C ILE A 40 -40.08 38.01 -24.13
N ILE A 41 -41.32 38.09 -24.58
CA ILE A 41 -41.81 37.32 -25.73
C ILE A 41 -41.98 38.16 -26.99
N ASP A 42 -41.52 37.61 -28.11
CA ASP A 42 -41.66 38.20 -29.43
C ASP A 42 -43.08 38.01 -29.96
N GLY A 43 -43.82 39.12 -30.07
CA GLY A 43 -45.15 39.19 -30.68
C GLY A 43 -45.13 39.84 -32.06
N SER A 44 -43.99 39.84 -32.75
CA SER A 44 -43.82 40.48 -34.06
C SER A 44 -44.51 39.72 -35.20
N ARG A 45 -44.46 40.29 -36.42
CA ARG A 45 -45.06 39.69 -37.62
C ARG A 45 -44.33 38.45 -38.11
N SER A 46 -43.04 38.29 -37.79
CA SER A 46 -42.26 37.13 -38.23
C SER A 46 -42.77 35.84 -37.60
N VAL A 47 -43.24 35.94 -36.35
CA VAL A 47 -43.89 34.88 -35.60
C VAL A 47 -45.28 34.60 -36.15
N ARG A 48 -45.48 33.39 -36.67
CA ARG A 48 -46.77 32.91 -37.18
C ARG A 48 -47.71 32.56 -36.01
N PRO A 49 -49.04 32.57 -36.24
CA PRO A 49 -50.01 32.28 -35.17
C PRO A 49 -49.79 30.95 -34.42
N HIS A 50 -49.38 29.89 -35.13
CA HIS A 50 -49.08 28.59 -34.51
C HIS A 50 -47.77 28.59 -33.70
N GLU A 51 -46.77 29.35 -34.15
CA GLU A 51 -45.50 29.54 -33.43
C GLU A 51 -45.75 30.32 -32.13
N PHE A 52 -46.62 31.34 -32.18
CA PHE A 52 -47.05 32.09 -31.01
C PHE A 52 -47.85 31.25 -30.01
N GLU A 53 -48.71 30.35 -30.49
CA GLU A 53 -49.41 29.39 -29.64
C GLU A 53 -48.42 28.48 -28.89
N THR A 54 -47.35 28.07 -29.56
CA THR A 54 -46.37 27.17 -28.95
C THR A 54 -45.47 27.91 -27.95
N MET A 55 -45.16 29.19 -28.19
CA MET A 55 -44.54 30.05 -27.16
C MET A 55 -45.42 30.19 -25.92
N ARG A 56 -46.75 30.30 -26.08
CA ARG A 56 -47.67 30.35 -24.94
C ARG A 56 -47.64 29.06 -24.13
N LYS A 57 -47.69 27.90 -24.79
CA LYS A 57 -47.56 26.60 -24.13
C LYS A 57 -46.24 26.48 -23.39
N PHE A 58 -45.14 26.84 -24.04
CA PHE A 58 -43.81 26.84 -23.43
C PHE A 58 -43.75 27.64 -22.12
N MET A 59 -44.27 28.88 -22.11
CA MET A 59 -44.30 29.67 -20.89
C MET A 59 -45.16 29.00 -19.80
N ILE A 60 -46.29 28.43 -20.18
CA ILE A 60 -47.19 27.72 -19.26
C ILE A 60 -46.47 26.50 -18.66
N ASP A 61 -45.76 25.72 -19.49
CA ASP A 61 -45.03 24.54 -19.06
C ASP A 61 -43.91 24.89 -18.08
N ILE A 62 -43.09 25.92 -18.37
CA ILE A 62 -42.08 26.38 -17.40
C ILE A 62 -42.76 26.86 -16.12
N ILE A 63 -43.83 27.66 -16.21
CA ILE A 63 -44.50 28.17 -15.01
C ILE A 63 -45.01 27.02 -14.15
N HIS A 64 -45.54 25.94 -14.73
CA HIS A 64 -45.97 24.75 -14.00
C HIS A 64 -44.84 24.04 -13.25
N GLU A 65 -43.62 24.09 -13.79
CA GLU A 65 -42.42 23.51 -13.18
C GLU A 65 -41.78 24.41 -12.10
N LEU A 66 -42.18 25.68 -12.02
CA LEU A 66 -41.67 26.64 -11.04
C LEU A 66 -42.52 26.67 -9.76
N ASP A 67 -41.85 26.79 -8.61
CA ASP A 67 -42.50 27.05 -7.32
C ASP A 67 -42.83 28.55 -7.18
N VAL A 68 -43.93 28.97 -7.80
CA VAL A 68 -44.39 30.37 -7.84
C VAL A 68 -45.05 30.77 -6.51
N SER A 69 -44.47 31.76 -5.83
CA SER A 69 -45.07 32.43 -4.67
C SER A 69 -44.47 33.83 -4.45
N LEU A 70 -45.06 34.62 -3.55
CA LEU A 70 -44.53 35.95 -3.24
C LEU A 70 -43.15 35.91 -2.55
N ASP A 71 -42.84 34.81 -1.88
CA ASP A 71 -41.62 34.64 -1.09
C ASP A 71 -40.56 33.81 -1.82
N THR A 72 -40.97 32.98 -2.79
CA THR A 72 -40.09 32.16 -3.64
C THR A 72 -39.94 32.81 -5.01
N THR A 73 -40.64 32.34 -6.04
CA THR A 73 -40.48 32.79 -7.42
C THR A 73 -41.58 33.76 -7.84
N ARG A 74 -41.22 34.97 -8.27
CA ARG A 74 -42.15 35.93 -8.89
C ARG A 74 -41.97 35.91 -10.40
N VAL A 75 -43.08 35.88 -11.14
CA VAL A 75 -43.06 35.80 -12.60
C VAL A 75 -43.75 37.01 -13.20
N GLY A 76 -43.11 37.63 -14.21
CA GLY A 76 -43.67 38.69 -15.05
C GLY A 76 -43.60 38.32 -16.52
N VAL A 77 -44.50 38.88 -17.34
CA VAL A 77 -44.51 38.63 -18.79
C VAL A 77 -44.63 39.95 -19.54
N VAL A 78 -43.69 40.17 -20.46
CA VAL A 78 -43.60 41.34 -21.32
C VAL A 78 -43.62 40.87 -22.77
N GLN A 79 -44.55 41.39 -23.57
CA GLN A 79 -44.60 41.15 -25.00
C GLN A 79 -44.00 42.33 -25.76
N TYR A 80 -43.24 42.08 -26.83
CA TYR A 80 -42.71 43.14 -27.67
C TYR A 80 -42.94 42.93 -29.17
N SER A 81 -42.91 44.03 -29.91
CA SER A 81 -42.83 44.07 -31.37
C SER A 81 -42.13 45.37 -31.79
N SER A 82 -42.81 46.30 -32.47
CA SER A 82 -42.37 47.70 -32.61
C SER A 82 -42.62 48.53 -31.35
N GLN A 83 -43.43 48.01 -30.43
CA GLN A 83 -43.73 48.58 -29.12
C GLN A 83 -43.65 47.47 -28.06
N VAL A 84 -43.44 47.86 -26.80
CA VAL A 84 -43.40 46.93 -25.67
C VAL A 84 -44.68 47.06 -24.87
N GLN A 85 -45.29 45.92 -24.55
CA GLN A 85 -46.50 45.81 -23.76
C GLN A 85 -46.23 44.93 -22.54
N ASN A 86 -46.40 45.49 -21.35
CA ASN A 86 -46.43 44.71 -20.13
C ASN A 86 -47.75 43.93 -20.08
N VAL A 87 -47.67 42.60 -20.05
CA VAL A 87 -48.86 41.73 -19.93
C VAL A 87 -49.27 41.64 -18.48
N PHE A 88 -48.30 41.36 -17.59
CA PHE A 88 -48.43 41.45 -16.15
C PHE A 88 -47.06 41.53 -15.49
N SER A 89 -47.01 42.21 -14.34
CA SER A 89 -45.82 42.47 -13.54
C SER A 89 -45.58 41.40 -12.47
N LEU A 90 -44.38 41.42 -11.88
CA LEU A 90 -43.95 40.50 -10.81
C LEU A 90 -44.84 40.53 -9.55
N LYS A 91 -45.62 41.61 -9.37
CA LYS A 91 -46.56 41.81 -8.25
C LYS A 91 -48.00 41.34 -8.52
N ASP A 92 -48.36 41.06 -9.78
CA ASP A 92 -49.78 40.98 -10.17
C ASP A 92 -50.42 39.63 -9.83
N PHE A 93 -49.66 38.53 -9.91
CA PHE A 93 -50.18 37.18 -9.71
C PHE A 93 -49.29 36.37 -8.78
N THR A 94 -49.93 35.51 -7.98
CA THR A 94 -49.26 34.67 -6.97
C THR A 94 -49.56 33.19 -7.14
N THR A 95 -50.39 32.83 -8.13
CA THR A 95 -50.83 31.45 -8.38
C THR A 95 -50.72 31.13 -9.86
N HIS A 96 -50.34 29.88 -10.16
CA HIS A 96 -50.21 29.38 -11.53
C HIS A 96 -51.49 29.59 -12.35
N GLU A 97 -52.67 29.32 -11.77
CA GLU A 97 -53.95 29.44 -12.48
C GLU A 97 -54.21 30.86 -13.01
N GLN A 98 -53.87 31.89 -12.22
CA GLN A 98 -54.03 33.28 -12.63
C GLN A 98 -53.06 33.66 -13.77
N MET A 99 -51.80 33.22 -13.66
CA MET A 99 -50.79 33.45 -14.68
C MET A 99 -51.14 32.77 -16.00
N VAL A 100 -51.51 31.48 -15.96
CA VAL A 100 -51.93 30.72 -17.15
C VAL A 100 -53.14 31.36 -17.82
N LYS A 101 -54.11 31.86 -17.05
CA LYS A 101 -55.28 32.58 -17.59
C LYS A 101 -54.90 33.92 -18.24
N ALA A 102 -53.92 34.63 -17.71
CA ALA A 102 -53.41 35.86 -18.32
C ALA A 102 -52.64 35.57 -19.61
N ILE A 103 -51.77 34.54 -19.61
CA ILE A 103 -50.97 34.12 -20.76
C ILE A 103 -51.85 33.68 -21.93
N ASN A 104 -52.90 32.90 -21.67
CA ASN A 104 -53.83 32.45 -22.70
C ASN A 104 -54.59 33.59 -23.39
N LYS A 105 -54.69 34.77 -22.75
CA LYS A 105 -55.36 35.96 -23.31
C LYS A 105 -54.43 36.88 -24.10
N ILE A 106 -53.14 36.59 -24.18
CA ILE A 106 -52.18 37.41 -24.91
C ILE A 106 -52.52 37.38 -26.41
N ILE A 107 -52.58 38.56 -27.02
CA ILE A 107 -52.78 38.74 -28.47
C ILE A 107 -51.47 39.29 -29.06
N PRO A 108 -50.88 38.64 -30.07
CA PRO A 108 -49.64 39.12 -30.70
C PRO A 108 -49.85 40.45 -31.42
N LEU A 109 -48.84 41.33 -31.38
CA LEU A 109 -48.91 42.68 -31.94
C LEU A 109 -48.73 42.71 -33.47
N ALA A 110 -48.03 41.72 -34.05
CA ALA A 110 -47.80 41.53 -35.48
C ALA A 110 -47.13 42.73 -36.22
N GLN A 111 -46.24 43.45 -35.52
CA GLN A 111 -45.45 44.57 -36.06
C GLN A 111 -43.97 44.19 -36.27
N GLY A 112 -43.02 45.11 -36.07
CA GLY A 112 -41.57 44.86 -36.18
C GLY A 112 -40.98 44.13 -34.98
N THR A 113 -39.65 43.97 -34.94
CA THR A 113 -38.92 43.15 -33.94
C THR A 113 -37.86 44.02 -33.23
N MET A 114 -38.30 44.88 -32.30
CA MET A 114 -37.43 45.79 -31.55
C MET A 114 -37.01 45.15 -30.22
N THR A 115 -36.10 44.19 -30.29
CA THR A 115 -35.67 43.41 -29.12
C THR A 115 -34.86 44.25 -28.14
N GLY A 116 -34.04 45.19 -28.62
CA GLY A 116 -33.27 46.10 -27.77
C GLY A 116 -34.18 47.01 -26.95
N LEU A 117 -35.29 47.48 -27.54
CA LEU A 117 -36.33 48.21 -26.82
C LEU A 117 -36.95 47.38 -25.68
N ALA A 118 -37.17 46.09 -25.91
CA ALA A 118 -37.71 45.16 -24.92
C ALA A 118 -36.76 44.93 -23.74
N ILE A 119 -35.46 44.71 -24.01
CA ILE A 119 -34.43 44.56 -22.97
C ILE A 119 -34.33 45.84 -22.11
N ARG A 120 -34.36 47.01 -22.76
CA ARG A 120 -34.34 48.30 -22.04
C ARG A 120 -35.59 48.49 -21.16
N TYR A 121 -36.75 48.05 -21.65
CA TYR A 121 -37.98 48.08 -20.86
C TYR A 121 -37.90 47.15 -19.66
N ALA A 122 -37.35 45.95 -19.83
CA ALA A 122 -37.16 45.00 -18.75
C ALA A 122 -36.26 45.58 -17.65
N MET A 123 -35.11 46.13 -18.03
CA MET A 123 -34.15 46.76 -17.12
C MET A 123 -34.73 47.96 -16.35
N ASN A 124 -35.46 48.86 -17.03
CA ASN A 124 -35.93 50.11 -16.41
C ASN A 124 -37.29 50.01 -15.72
N ILE A 125 -38.14 49.07 -16.13
CA ILE A 125 -39.54 49.00 -15.71
C ILE A 125 -39.87 47.64 -15.12
N ALA A 126 -39.67 46.53 -15.85
CA ALA A 126 -40.11 45.20 -15.39
C ALA A 126 -39.38 44.75 -14.11
N PHE A 127 -38.08 45.01 -14.01
CA PHE A 127 -37.27 44.74 -12.81
C PHE A 127 -37.20 45.92 -11.83
N SER A 128 -38.14 46.87 -11.92
CA SER A 128 -38.22 47.96 -10.94
C SER A 128 -38.96 47.52 -9.67
N ASN A 129 -38.59 48.11 -8.54
CA ASN A 129 -39.32 47.92 -7.26
C ASN A 129 -40.82 48.27 -7.39
N ALA A 130 -41.17 49.22 -8.28
CA ALA A 130 -42.55 49.60 -8.54
C ALA A 130 -43.37 48.48 -9.20
N GLU A 131 -42.72 47.60 -9.97
CA GLU A 131 -43.33 46.44 -10.63
C GLU A 131 -43.18 45.13 -9.84
N GLY A 132 -42.59 45.18 -8.64
CA GLY A 132 -42.54 44.05 -7.71
C GLY A 132 -41.21 43.31 -7.67
N ALA A 133 -40.16 43.84 -8.30
CA ALA A 133 -38.82 43.29 -8.20
C ALA A 133 -38.22 43.50 -6.80
N ARG A 134 -37.42 42.54 -6.35
CA ARG A 134 -36.75 42.49 -5.04
C ARG A 134 -35.27 42.79 -5.23
N ALA A 135 -34.72 43.70 -4.42
CA ALA A 135 -33.34 44.16 -4.57
C ALA A 135 -32.26 43.09 -4.25
N ASN A 136 -32.58 42.11 -3.40
CA ASN A 136 -31.63 41.08 -2.92
C ASN A 136 -31.94 39.70 -3.51
N VAL A 137 -32.53 39.65 -4.71
CA VAL A 137 -32.98 38.43 -5.36
C VAL A 137 -32.48 38.44 -6.80
N PRO A 138 -32.00 37.31 -7.35
CA PRO A 138 -31.56 37.23 -8.74
C PRO A 138 -32.67 37.65 -9.71
N HIS A 139 -32.34 38.51 -10.67
CA HIS A 139 -33.23 38.97 -11.73
C HIS A 139 -32.90 38.20 -13.01
N VAL A 140 -33.84 37.36 -13.47
CA VAL A 140 -33.63 36.49 -14.63
C VAL A 140 -34.60 36.90 -15.75
N ALA A 141 -34.06 37.20 -16.93
CA ALA A 141 -34.83 37.54 -18.12
C ALA A 141 -34.74 36.43 -19.17
N ILE A 142 -35.88 35.83 -19.56
CA ILE A 142 -35.94 34.85 -20.66
C ILE A 142 -36.48 35.56 -21.89
N ILE A 143 -35.65 35.74 -22.90
CA ILE A 143 -36.02 36.33 -24.19
C ILE A 143 -36.34 35.21 -25.17
N VAL A 144 -37.55 35.19 -25.72
CA VAL A 144 -37.97 34.22 -26.73
C VAL A 144 -38.25 34.94 -28.05
N THR A 145 -37.52 34.60 -29.12
CA THR A 145 -37.64 35.25 -30.43
C THR A 145 -37.44 34.30 -31.62
N ASP A 146 -38.10 34.57 -32.75
CA ASP A 146 -37.97 33.80 -34.00
C ASP A 146 -37.06 34.47 -35.05
N GLY A 147 -36.55 35.67 -34.75
CA GLY A 147 -36.03 36.58 -35.77
C GLY A 147 -34.82 37.41 -35.35
N ARG A 148 -34.20 38.07 -36.35
CA ARG A 148 -33.11 39.03 -36.11
C ARG A 148 -33.68 40.36 -35.61
N PRO A 149 -33.11 40.95 -34.55
CA PRO A 149 -33.54 42.25 -34.05
C PRO A 149 -33.34 43.33 -35.12
N GLN A 150 -34.27 44.28 -35.18
CA GLN A 150 -34.21 45.43 -36.09
C GLN A 150 -33.48 46.63 -35.47
N ASP A 151 -33.16 46.56 -34.18
CA ASP A 151 -32.43 47.54 -33.39
C ASP A 151 -31.12 46.96 -32.81
N ARG A 152 -30.31 47.82 -32.20
CA ARG A 152 -29.03 47.41 -31.59
C ARG A 152 -29.27 46.77 -30.23
N VAL A 153 -28.97 45.48 -30.13
CA VAL A 153 -29.17 44.71 -28.89
C VAL A 153 -27.95 44.60 -28.00
N ALA A 154 -26.74 44.60 -28.57
CA ALA A 154 -25.50 44.31 -27.83
C ALA A 154 -25.21 45.30 -26.68
N GLU A 155 -25.35 46.61 -26.96
CA GLU A 155 -25.10 47.67 -25.99
C GLU A 155 -26.13 47.63 -24.84
N VAL A 156 -27.40 47.42 -25.16
CA VAL A 156 -28.50 47.39 -24.17
C VAL A 156 -28.45 46.12 -23.33
N ALA A 157 -28.14 44.97 -23.94
CA ALA A 157 -27.95 43.73 -23.23
C ALA A 157 -26.73 43.79 -22.30
N ALA A 158 -25.64 44.45 -22.70
CA ALA A 158 -24.50 44.69 -21.82
C ALA A 158 -24.90 45.52 -20.59
N ALA A 159 -25.63 46.62 -20.79
CA ALA A 159 -26.13 47.43 -19.69
C ALA A 159 -27.07 46.66 -18.74
N ALA A 160 -27.94 45.81 -19.30
CA ALA A 160 -28.81 44.96 -18.50
C ALA A 160 -28.02 43.93 -17.66
N ARG A 161 -26.99 43.31 -18.24
CA ARG A 161 -26.08 42.40 -17.51
C ARG A 161 -25.28 43.12 -16.41
N GLU A 162 -24.79 44.32 -16.69
CA GLU A 162 -24.11 45.17 -15.70
C GLU A 162 -25.04 45.59 -14.54
N SER A 163 -26.35 45.68 -14.80
CA SER A 163 -27.35 45.93 -13.76
C SER A 163 -27.72 44.69 -12.92
N GLY A 164 -27.07 43.54 -13.17
CA GLY A 164 -27.30 42.29 -12.45
C GLY A 164 -28.44 41.42 -13.00
N ILE A 165 -28.89 41.70 -14.23
CA ILE A 165 -29.93 40.89 -14.90
C ILE A 165 -29.26 39.77 -15.71
N GLU A 166 -29.60 38.54 -15.40
CA GLU A 166 -29.16 37.35 -16.12
C GLU A 166 -30.08 37.08 -17.31
N ILE A 167 -29.54 37.07 -18.53
CA ILE A 167 -30.34 37.00 -19.76
C ILE A 167 -30.17 35.62 -20.42
N TYR A 168 -31.27 34.90 -20.55
CA TYR A 168 -31.40 33.67 -21.33
C TYR A 168 -32.02 34.01 -22.69
N ALA A 169 -31.33 33.70 -23.77
CA ALA A 169 -31.81 33.93 -25.14
C ALA A 169 -32.24 32.61 -25.78
N VAL A 170 -33.55 32.47 -26.00
CA VAL A 170 -34.17 31.32 -26.67
C VAL A 170 -34.56 31.75 -28.08
N GLY A 171 -33.80 31.26 -29.05
CA GLY A 171 -34.07 31.43 -30.47
C GLY A 171 -34.85 30.25 -31.03
N VAL A 172 -35.91 30.53 -31.79
CA VAL A 172 -36.71 29.48 -32.41
C VAL A 172 -36.66 29.56 -33.94
N ALA A 173 -36.50 28.40 -34.58
CA ALA A 173 -36.49 28.22 -36.03
C ALA A 173 -35.44 29.05 -36.78
N ARG A 174 -35.76 30.30 -37.15
CA ARG A 174 -34.94 31.18 -38.01
C ARG A 174 -34.05 32.14 -37.22
N ALA A 175 -34.00 32.00 -35.91
CA ALA A 175 -33.20 32.84 -35.05
C ALA A 175 -31.70 32.71 -35.37
N ASP A 176 -30.98 33.82 -35.28
CA ASP A 176 -29.58 33.90 -35.64
C ASP A 176 -28.69 33.83 -34.39
N MET A 177 -27.78 32.85 -34.35
CA MET A 177 -26.89 32.62 -33.20
C MET A 177 -26.04 33.84 -32.82
N THR A 178 -25.64 34.68 -33.78
CA THR A 178 -24.85 35.88 -33.47
C THR A 178 -25.69 36.91 -32.74
N SER A 179 -26.97 37.03 -33.08
CA SER A 179 -27.93 37.91 -32.40
C SER A 179 -28.28 37.40 -31.01
N LEU A 180 -28.48 36.09 -30.85
CA LEU A 180 -28.77 35.48 -29.55
C LEU A 180 -27.59 35.62 -28.57
N ARG A 181 -26.37 35.36 -29.03
CA ARG A 181 -25.14 35.56 -28.23
C ARG A 181 -24.91 37.01 -27.86
N ALA A 182 -25.32 37.96 -28.69
CA ALA A 182 -25.23 39.39 -28.35
C ALA A 182 -26.17 39.78 -27.20
N MET A 183 -27.28 39.07 -27.02
CA MET A 183 -28.29 39.33 -25.98
C MET A 183 -28.02 38.58 -24.69
N ALA A 184 -27.67 37.29 -24.77
CA ALA A 184 -27.51 36.42 -23.62
C ALA A 184 -26.35 36.81 -22.68
N SER A 185 -26.41 36.33 -21.45
CA SER A 185 -25.29 36.37 -20.49
C SER A 185 -24.23 35.31 -20.81
N PRO A 186 -22.93 35.59 -20.57
CA PRO A 186 -21.91 34.54 -20.54
C PRO A 186 -22.08 33.63 -19.30
N PRO A 187 -21.70 32.33 -19.38
CA PRO A 187 -21.21 31.60 -20.55
C PRO A 187 -22.32 31.28 -21.56
N PHE A 188 -22.01 31.39 -22.86
CA PHE A 188 -23.03 31.27 -23.92
C PHE A 188 -23.57 29.86 -24.11
N GLU A 189 -22.78 28.82 -23.78
CA GLU A 189 -23.23 27.43 -23.85
C GLU A 189 -24.40 27.17 -22.86
N ASP A 190 -24.56 28.03 -21.87
CA ASP A 190 -25.54 27.89 -20.81
C ASP A 190 -26.76 28.81 -20.93
N HIS A 191 -26.65 29.88 -21.71
CA HIS A 191 -27.65 30.96 -21.79
C HIS A 191 -28.21 31.17 -23.21
N VAL A 192 -27.66 30.48 -24.22
CA VAL A 192 -28.12 30.58 -25.60
C VAL A 192 -28.69 29.24 -26.06
N PHE A 193 -29.97 29.25 -26.40
CA PHE A 193 -30.67 28.06 -26.84
C PHE A 193 -31.24 28.30 -28.23
N LEU A 194 -30.86 27.46 -29.19
CA LEU A 194 -31.43 27.46 -30.53
C LEU A 194 -32.23 26.19 -30.70
N VAL A 195 -33.55 26.33 -30.87
CA VAL A 195 -34.44 25.19 -30.98
C VAL A 195 -35.02 25.12 -32.40
N GLU A 196 -34.82 23.98 -33.06
CA GLU A 196 -35.23 23.77 -34.46
C GLU A 196 -36.76 23.68 -34.61
N SER A 197 -37.47 23.23 -33.57
CA SER A 197 -38.93 23.18 -33.51
C SER A 197 -39.43 23.43 -32.09
N PHE A 198 -40.61 24.01 -31.96
CA PHE A 198 -41.15 24.35 -30.65
C PHE A 198 -41.45 23.12 -29.76
N ASP A 199 -41.51 21.92 -30.32
CA ASP A 199 -41.71 20.66 -29.57
C ASP A 199 -40.47 20.25 -28.75
N LEU A 200 -39.28 20.70 -29.15
CA LEU A 200 -38.01 20.44 -28.45
C LEU A 200 -37.75 21.43 -27.30
N ILE A 201 -38.58 22.46 -27.15
CA ILE A 201 -38.40 23.48 -26.12
C ILE A 201 -38.65 22.90 -24.70
N HIS A 202 -39.35 21.77 -24.58
CA HIS A 202 -39.45 21.03 -23.31
C HIS A 202 -38.07 20.64 -22.74
N GLN A 203 -37.06 20.39 -23.59
CA GLN A 203 -35.70 20.11 -23.14
C GLN A 203 -35.04 21.32 -22.47
N PHE A 204 -35.34 22.54 -22.95
CA PHE A 204 -34.92 23.76 -22.26
C PHE A 204 -35.60 23.87 -20.89
N GLY A 205 -36.89 23.52 -20.78
CA GLY A 205 -37.59 23.52 -19.49
C GLY A 205 -36.87 22.69 -18.43
N ILE A 206 -36.40 21.49 -18.79
CA ILE A 206 -35.65 20.59 -17.90
C ILE A 206 -34.25 21.16 -17.59
N GLN A 207 -33.48 21.57 -18.60
CA GLN A 207 -32.14 22.14 -18.40
C GLN A 207 -32.15 23.45 -17.61
N PHE A 208 -33.19 24.26 -17.80
CA PHE A 208 -33.39 25.50 -17.08
C PHE A 208 -33.85 25.24 -15.64
N GLN A 209 -34.64 24.19 -15.41
CA GLN A 209 -35.02 23.73 -14.08
C GLN A 209 -33.79 23.24 -13.30
N ASP A 210 -32.92 22.42 -13.89
CA ASP A 210 -31.68 21.96 -13.24
C ASP A 210 -30.76 23.11 -12.80
N LYS A 211 -30.78 24.24 -13.53
CA LYS A 211 -29.99 25.44 -13.21
C LYS A 211 -30.66 26.38 -12.21
N LEU A 212 -32.00 26.46 -12.20
CA LEU A 212 -32.75 27.25 -11.21
C LEU A 212 -32.93 26.51 -9.88
N CYS A 213 -32.93 25.18 -9.91
CA CYS A 213 -32.72 24.38 -8.71
C CYS A 213 -31.32 24.70 -8.21
N LYS A 214 -31.24 25.26 -7.01
CA LYS A 214 -29.96 25.48 -6.34
C LYS A 214 -29.23 24.15 -6.28
N ILE A 215 -28.28 23.97 -7.19
CA ILE A 215 -27.14 23.08 -7.01
C ILE A 215 -26.49 23.56 -5.72
N ASP A 216 -26.46 22.69 -4.73
CA ASP A 216 -25.66 22.93 -3.54
C ASP A 216 -24.20 22.87 -4.00
N LEU A 217 -23.55 24.04 -4.10
CA LEU A 217 -22.15 24.18 -4.52
C LEU A 217 -21.20 23.39 -3.59
N CYS A 218 -21.65 23.09 -2.36
CA CYS A 218 -20.96 22.22 -1.42
C CYS A 218 -21.11 20.72 -1.72
N ILE A 219 -21.99 20.33 -2.65
CA ILE A 219 -22.25 18.92 -3.02
C ILE A 219 -21.71 18.59 -4.43
N GLU A 220 -21.76 19.55 -5.37
CA GLU A 220 -21.38 19.29 -6.78
C GLU A 220 -19.95 19.70 -7.17
N SER A 221 -19.21 20.43 -6.32
CA SER A 221 -17.83 20.83 -6.61
C SER A 221 -16.89 20.51 -5.45
N ASP A 222 -15.62 20.19 -5.75
CA ASP A 222 -14.55 20.16 -4.75
C ASP A 222 -14.26 21.61 -4.30
N HIS A 223 -15.04 22.05 -3.31
CA HIS A 223 -15.07 23.43 -2.83
C HIS A 223 -13.85 23.78 -1.95
N GLY A 224 -13.05 22.79 -1.54
CA GLY A 224 -11.80 23.00 -0.82
C GLY A 224 -11.96 23.74 0.52
N CYS A 225 -13.14 23.64 1.16
CA CYS A 225 -13.33 24.12 2.53
C CYS A 225 -12.83 23.07 3.50
N ASP A 226 -12.02 23.48 4.45
CA ASP A 226 -11.40 22.58 5.41
C ASP A 226 -12.39 22.02 6.45
N HIS A 227 -13.41 22.80 6.83
CA HIS A 227 -14.45 22.39 7.78
C HIS A 227 -15.87 22.44 7.23
N ILE A 228 -16.54 23.59 7.32
CA ILE A 228 -17.94 23.74 6.95
C ILE A 228 -18.01 24.56 5.68
N CYS A 229 -18.76 24.08 4.68
CA CYS A 229 -19.11 24.84 3.49
C CYS A 229 -20.57 25.28 3.61
N GLU A 230 -20.84 26.58 3.48
CA GLU A 230 -22.19 27.11 3.43
C GLU A 230 -22.49 27.72 2.05
N SER A 231 -23.40 27.06 1.33
CA SER A 231 -23.84 27.49 0.00
C SER A 231 -24.74 28.72 0.05
N SER A 232 -24.30 29.79 -0.59
CA SER A 232 -25.10 30.99 -0.87
C SER A 232 -25.45 31.06 -2.37
N PRO A 233 -26.47 31.85 -2.78
CA PRO A 233 -26.82 31.97 -4.20
C PRO A 233 -25.64 32.55 -5.00
N GLY A 234 -25.02 31.72 -5.84
CA GLY A 234 -23.92 32.11 -6.74
C GLY A 234 -22.50 32.01 -6.17
N PHE A 235 -22.32 31.66 -4.89
CA PHE A 235 -21.00 31.42 -4.28
C PHE A 235 -21.13 30.61 -2.99
N TYR A 236 -20.06 29.93 -2.58
CA TYR A 236 -19.97 29.28 -1.26
C TYR A 236 -18.96 30.03 -0.40
N HIS A 237 -19.09 29.93 0.91
CA HIS A 237 -18.07 30.42 1.85
C HIS A 237 -17.74 29.34 2.88
N CYS A 238 -16.48 29.29 3.29
CA CYS A 238 -16.00 28.32 4.26
C CYS A 238 -16.11 28.90 5.67
N LEU A 239 -16.64 28.10 6.59
CA LEU A 239 -16.73 28.41 8.00
C LEU A 239 -15.90 27.39 8.78
N CYS A 240 -15.29 27.85 9.86
CA CYS A 240 -14.53 26.99 10.75
C CYS A 240 -15.39 26.52 11.91
N LEU A 241 -15.16 25.27 12.34
CA LEU A 241 -15.76 24.74 13.56
C LEU A 241 -15.32 25.58 14.79
N PRO A 242 -16.13 25.62 15.87
CA PRO A 242 -15.73 26.27 17.12
C PRO A 242 -14.33 25.80 17.57
N GLY A 243 -13.45 26.74 17.93
CA GLY A 243 -12.05 26.45 18.25
C GLY A 243 -11.07 26.59 17.09
N TYR A 244 -11.53 27.05 15.91
CA TYR A 244 -10.70 27.29 14.73
C TYR A 244 -10.98 28.67 14.12
N THR A 245 -9.96 29.27 13.50
CA THR A 245 -10.02 30.55 12.78
C THR A 245 -9.82 30.34 11.29
N LEU A 246 -10.61 31.06 10.49
CA LEU A 246 -10.50 31.04 9.03
C LEU A 246 -9.25 31.82 8.61
N ASN A 247 -8.40 31.20 7.80
CA ASN A 247 -7.16 31.79 7.31
C ASN A 247 -7.44 32.82 6.20
N GLU A 248 -6.42 33.61 5.84
CA GLU A 248 -6.51 34.64 4.79
C GLU A 248 -6.89 34.11 3.39
N ASP A 249 -6.77 32.79 3.18
CA ASP A 249 -7.19 32.13 1.94
C ASP A 249 -8.71 31.89 1.85
N GLU A 250 -9.45 32.27 2.90
CA GLU A 250 -10.91 32.11 3.05
C GLU A 250 -11.40 30.66 2.93
N LYS A 251 -10.49 29.68 3.07
CA LYS A 251 -10.76 28.25 2.82
C LYS A 251 -10.27 27.32 3.92
N THR A 252 -9.07 27.58 4.44
CA THR A 252 -8.45 26.71 5.44
C THR A 252 -8.66 27.22 6.86
N CYS A 253 -8.76 26.28 7.81
CA CYS A 253 -9.07 26.58 9.19
C CYS A 253 -7.87 26.20 10.07
N THR A 254 -7.24 27.18 10.70
CA THR A 254 -6.22 26.89 11.73
C THR A 254 -6.86 26.75 13.09
N LEU A 255 -6.39 25.78 13.87
CA LEU A 255 -6.80 25.65 15.27
C LEU A 255 -6.42 26.95 15.99
N ILE A 256 -7.38 27.53 16.72
CA ILE A 256 -7.10 28.64 17.61
C ILE A 256 -6.11 28.11 18.64
N ASP A 257 -4.88 28.58 18.56
CA ASP A 257 -3.86 28.25 19.54
C ASP A 257 -4.11 29.08 20.80
N TYR A 258 -4.97 28.56 21.68
CA TYR A 258 -5.31 29.18 22.96
C TYR A 258 -4.09 29.43 23.85
N CYS A 259 -3.00 28.70 23.67
CA CYS A 259 -1.72 28.90 24.37
C CYS A 259 -0.94 30.13 23.87
N SER A 260 -1.17 30.58 22.63
CA SER A 260 -0.46 31.74 22.04
C SER A 260 -0.94 33.10 22.58
N PHE A 261 -2.09 33.14 23.25
CA PHE A 261 -2.63 34.37 23.85
C PHE A 261 -1.92 34.78 25.15
N GLY A 262 -1.04 33.92 25.71
CA GLY A 262 -0.20 34.23 26.87
C GLY A 262 -0.95 34.38 28.19
N ASN A 263 -2.15 33.78 28.32
CA ASN A 263 -2.95 33.79 29.56
C ASN A 263 -3.10 32.39 30.20
N ASP A 264 -2.45 31.39 29.63
CA ASP A 264 -2.65 29.97 29.88
C ASP A 264 -2.28 29.55 31.31
N SER A 265 -1.40 30.31 31.98
CA SER A 265 -1.04 30.09 33.40
C SER A 265 -0.56 28.66 33.70
N CYS A 266 -0.18 27.88 32.68
CA CYS A 266 0.33 26.52 32.82
C CYS A 266 1.77 26.54 33.32
N GLU A 267 2.10 25.68 34.28
CA GLU A 267 3.47 25.60 34.81
C GLU A 267 4.45 24.96 33.83
N HIS A 268 4.03 23.92 33.10
CA HIS A 268 4.86 23.21 32.14
C HIS A 268 4.42 23.49 30.70
N GLU A 269 3.59 22.61 30.14
CA GLU A 269 3.19 22.69 28.74
C GLU A 269 1.71 23.07 28.67
N CYS A 270 1.40 24.08 27.88
CA CYS A 270 0.01 24.36 27.50
C CYS A 270 -0.31 23.59 26.22
N VAL A 271 -1.42 22.85 26.24
CA VAL A 271 -1.91 22.11 25.07
C VAL A 271 -3.25 22.72 24.66
N SER A 272 -3.24 23.37 23.50
CA SER A 272 -4.45 23.88 22.86
C SER A 272 -5.35 22.73 22.42
N VAL A 273 -6.61 22.77 22.84
CA VAL A 273 -7.65 21.82 22.47
C VAL A 273 -8.86 22.53 21.87
N LEU A 274 -9.75 21.75 21.29
CA LEU A 274 -10.96 22.24 20.65
C LEU A 274 -11.82 23.00 21.70
N ASN A 275 -11.94 24.32 21.53
CA ASN A 275 -12.61 25.27 22.45
C ASN A 275 -11.89 25.61 23.77
N GLY A 276 -10.58 25.44 23.88
CA GLY A 276 -9.84 25.90 25.06
C GLY A 276 -8.39 25.42 25.10
N PHE A 277 -7.80 25.41 26.29
CA PHE A 277 -6.49 24.79 26.52
C PHE A 277 -6.55 24.02 27.84
N TYR A 278 -5.69 23.03 27.99
CA TYR A 278 -5.42 22.41 29.28
C TYR A 278 -3.91 22.32 29.49
N CYS A 279 -3.48 22.30 30.74
CA CYS A 279 -2.08 22.19 31.06
C CYS A 279 -1.67 20.71 31.10
N ARG A 280 -0.59 20.39 30.40
CA ARG A 280 0.06 19.09 30.42
C ARG A 280 1.37 19.22 31.18
N CYS A 281 1.62 18.25 32.03
CA CYS A 281 2.89 18.14 32.71
C CYS A 281 3.90 17.36 31.86
N ASN A 282 5.15 17.78 31.91
CA ASN A 282 6.25 17.04 31.30
C ASN A 282 6.32 15.61 31.87
N GLU A 283 6.94 14.69 31.13
CA GLU A 283 7.13 13.32 31.62
C GLU A 283 7.73 13.32 33.03
N GLY A 284 7.22 12.45 33.91
CA GLY A 284 7.64 12.42 35.31
C GLY A 284 6.86 13.34 36.24
N TYR A 285 5.87 14.09 35.75
CA TYR A 285 5.04 14.99 36.57
C TYR A 285 3.53 14.75 36.36
N ALA A 286 2.76 14.90 37.42
CA ALA A 286 1.30 14.80 37.46
C ALA A 286 0.69 16.19 37.63
N LEU A 287 -0.45 16.41 36.98
CA LEU A 287 -1.22 17.65 37.08
C LEU A 287 -1.95 17.69 38.42
N ASN A 288 -1.79 18.78 39.15
CA ASN A 288 -2.43 18.98 40.44
C ASN A 288 -3.93 19.31 40.27
N GLU A 289 -4.69 19.29 41.37
CA GLU A 289 -6.15 19.59 41.37
C GLU A 289 -6.50 21.00 40.86
N ASP A 290 -5.53 21.91 40.80
CA ASP A 290 -5.72 23.26 40.24
C ASP A 290 -5.71 23.29 38.70
N GLU A 291 -5.50 22.13 38.06
CA GLU A 291 -5.44 21.91 36.61
C GLU A 291 -4.37 22.75 35.90
N LYS A 292 -3.39 23.30 36.64
CA LYS A 292 -2.40 24.25 36.13
C LYS A 292 -0.96 23.96 36.58
N THR A 293 -0.77 23.49 37.80
CA THR A 293 0.55 23.19 38.36
C THR A 293 0.87 21.71 38.31
N CYS A 294 2.16 21.39 38.27
CA CYS A 294 2.68 20.05 38.04
C CYS A 294 3.57 19.61 39.20
N SER A 295 3.21 18.51 39.86
CA SER A 295 4.05 17.88 40.90
C SER A 295 4.75 16.64 40.35
N MET A 296 5.98 16.36 40.80
CA MET A 296 6.71 15.17 40.36
C MET A 296 5.92 13.92 40.76
N ILE A 297 5.72 13.00 39.81
CA ILE A 297 5.09 11.70 40.07
C ILE A 297 6.00 10.93 41.02
N ASP A 298 5.48 10.65 42.21
CA ASP A 298 6.17 9.79 43.16
C ASP A 298 5.93 8.32 42.79
N TYR A 299 6.77 7.80 41.89
CA TYR A 299 6.71 6.44 41.39
C TYR A 299 6.83 5.36 42.49
N CYS A 300 7.45 5.69 43.63
CA CYS A 300 7.57 4.79 44.78
C CYS A 300 6.28 4.68 45.61
N SER A 301 5.34 5.64 45.47
CA SER A 301 4.06 5.60 46.20
C SER A 301 3.02 4.64 45.61
N PHE A 302 3.25 4.09 44.42
CA PHE A 302 2.33 3.16 43.75
C PHE A 302 2.42 1.72 44.27
N GLY A 303 3.42 1.39 45.10
CA GLY A 303 3.57 0.08 45.74
C GLY A 303 3.89 -1.08 44.79
N ASN A 304 4.39 -0.80 43.59
CA ASN A 304 4.79 -1.80 42.59
C ASN A 304 6.29 -1.79 42.27
N ASP A 305 7.07 -0.96 42.96
CA ASP A 305 8.47 -0.68 42.64
C ASP A 305 9.35 -1.93 42.67
N SER A 306 8.97 -2.95 43.44
CA SER A 306 9.68 -4.24 43.52
C SER A 306 11.16 -4.06 43.85
N CYS A 307 11.56 -2.94 44.47
CA CYS A 307 12.91 -2.69 44.93
C CYS A 307 13.17 -3.50 46.20
N GLU A 308 14.32 -4.16 46.27
CA GLU A 308 14.69 -4.92 47.47
C GLU A 308 15.03 -4.00 48.66
N HIS A 309 15.68 -2.86 48.38
CA HIS A 309 16.06 -1.85 49.37
C HIS A 309 15.24 -0.57 49.22
N GLU A 310 15.88 0.56 48.91
CA GLU A 310 15.23 1.86 48.87
C GLU A 310 14.76 2.17 47.44
N CYS A 311 13.51 2.57 47.27
CA CYS A 311 13.01 3.11 46.01
C CYS A 311 13.22 4.63 46.03
N VAL A 312 13.89 5.16 45.00
CA VAL A 312 14.05 6.60 44.82
C VAL A 312 13.36 7.04 43.54
N SER A 313 12.31 7.84 43.69
CA SER A 313 11.60 8.47 42.56
C SER A 313 12.52 9.47 41.87
N VAL A 314 12.69 9.30 40.56
CA VAL A 314 13.48 10.18 39.70
C VAL A 314 12.62 10.65 38.52
N LEU A 315 13.14 11.59 37.75
CA LEU A 315 12.48 12.04 36.52
C LEU A 315 12.24 10.81 35.61
N ASN A 316 10.99 10.59 35.21
CA ASN A 316 10.55 9.50 34.32
C ASN A 316 10.64 8.06 34.87
N GLY A 317 10.66 7.89 36.19
CA GLY A 317 10.50 6.57 36.80
C GLY A 317 11.02 6.51 38.22
N PHE A 318 11.46 5.33 38.63
CA PHE A 318 12.14 5.13 39.89
C PHE A 318 13.37 4.27 39.64
N TYR A 319 14.38 4.40 40.49
CA TYR A 319 15.47 3.45 40.54
C TYR A 319 15.61 2.91 41.95
N CYS A 320 16.00 1.65 42.05
CA CYS A 320 16.27 1.02 43.32
C CYS A 320 17.68 1.41 43.76
N HIS A 321 17.77 2.09 44.90
CA HIS A 321 19.00 2.38 45.59
C HIS A 321 19.31 1.26 46.58
N CYS A 322 20.50 0.70 46.48
CA CYS A 322 20.99 -0.28 47.43
C CYS A 322 21.66 0.45 48.61
N ASN A 323 21.34 0.02 49.83
CA ASN A 323 21.98 0.51 51.04
C ASN A 323 23.51 0.31 50.99
N GLU A 324 24.26 1.09 51.79
CA GLU A 324 25.72 0.97 51.88
C GLU A 324 26.15 -0.51 52.05
N GLY A 325 27.14 -0.92 51.27
CA GLY A 325 27.66 -2.29 51.27
C GLY A 325 27.02 -3.23 50.23
N TYR A 326 26.07 -2.75 49.42
CA TYR A 326 25.39 -3.53 48.39
C TYR A 326 25.47 -2.88 47.01
N SER A 327 25.60 -3.69 45.96
CA SER A 327 25.57 -3.29 44.56
C SER A 327 24.26 -3.70 43.90
N LEU A 328 23.71 -2.81 43.07
CA LEU A 328 22.52 -3.10 42.29
C LEU A 328 22.83 -4.10 41.17
N ASN A 329 22.08 -5.19 41.10
CA ASN A 329 22.25 -6.22 40.10
C ASN A 329 21.81 -5.77 38.70
N GLU A 330 22.14 -6.57 37.68
CA GLU A 330 21.74 -6.28 36.29
C GLU A 330 20.22 -6.18 36.09
N ASP A 331 19.43 -6.82 36.96
CA ASP A 331 17.97 -6.72 36.98
C ASP A 331 17.45 -5.34 37.43
N LYS A 332 18.34 -4.47 37.91
CA LYS A 332 18.09 -3.13 38.43
C LYS A 332 17.08 -3.07 39.58
N ARG A 333 16.84 -4.19 40.27
CA ARG A 333 15.83 -4.33 41.33
C ARG A 333 16.37 -4.97 42.60
N THR A 334 17.25 -5.96 42.46
CA THR A 334 17.84 -6.69 43.60
C THR A 334 19.25 -6.20 43.90
N CYS A 335 19.64 -6.31 45.16
CA CYS A 335 20.89 -5.78 45.69
C CYS A 335 21.71 -6.92 46.27
N THR A 336 22.86 -7.24 45.66
CA THR A 336 23.81 -8.19 46.27
C THR A 336 24.84 -7.46 47.09
N MET A 337 25.27 -8.07 48.19
CA MET A 337 26.38 -7.54 48.98
C MET A 337 27.60 -7.38 48.08
N ILE A 338 28.26 -6.22 48.14
CA ILE A 338 29.51 -5.98 47.44
C ILE A 338 30.54 -6.92 48.04
N ASP A 339 31.04 -7.85 47.23
CA ASP A 339 32.14 -8.72 47.64
C ASP A 339 33.46 -7.96 47.53
N TYR A 340 33.84 -7.30 48.62
CA TYR A 340 35.06 -6.48 48.69
C TYR A 340 36.34 -7.28 48.44
N CYS A 341 36.34 -8.59 48.68
CA CYS A 341 37.46 -9.49 48.38
C CYS A 341 37.63 -9.78 46.88
N SER A 342 36.58 -9.64 46.07
CA SER A 342 36.62 -9.90 44.62
C SER A 342 37.34 -8.82 43.80
N PHE A 343 37.57 -7.63 44.39
CA PHE A 343 38.21 -6.50 43.69
C PHE A 343 39.74 -6.63 43.60
N GLY A 344 40.33 -7.68 44.19
CA GLY A 344 41.75 -8.02 44.06
C GLY A 344 42.72 -7.04 44.74
N ASN A 345 42.24 -6.29 45.73
CA ASN A 345 43.00 -5.25 46.44
C ASN A 345 42.99 -5.42 47.97
N ASP A 346 42.47 -6.56 48.45
CA ASP A 346 42.22 -6.88 49.84
C ASP A 346 43.51 -7.05 50.67
N SER A 347 44.66 -7.28 50.04
CA SER A 347 45.98 -7.33 50.70
C SER A 347 46.05 -8.31 51.90
N CYS A 348 45.10 -9.25 52.01
CA CYS A 348 45.08 -10.29 53.04
C CYS A 348 46.07 -11.38 52.67
N GLU A 349 46.87 -11.86 53.63
CA GLU A 349 47.83 -12.93 53.37
C GLU A 349 47.14 -14.30 53.18
N HIS A 350 46.09 -14.57 53.94
CA HIS A 350 45.35 -15.84 53.88
C HIS A 350 43.93 -15.66 53.35
N GLU A 351 42.93 -15.62 54.22
CA GLU A 351 41.53 -15.59 53.82
C GLU A 351 40.97 -14.18 53.98
N CYS A 352 40.42 -13.63 52.91
CA CYS A 352 39.65 -12.40 52.97
C CYS A 352 38.17 -12.75 53.17
N VAL A 353 37.56 -12.19 54.21
CA VAL A 353 36.14 -12.39 54.49
C VAL A 353 35.41 -11.06 54.31
N SER A 354 34.59 -10.99 53.26
CA SER A 354 33.72 -9.84 53.01
C SER A 354 32.63 -9.74 54.08
N VAL A 355 32.49 -8.56 54.65
CA VAL A 355 31.47 -8.21 55.64
C VAL A 355 30.72 -6.97 55.19
N LEU A 356 29.61 -6.67 55.85
CA LEU A 356 28.85 -5.47 55.54
C LEU A 356 29.73 -4.21 55.68
N ASN A 357 29.89 -3.46 54.59
CA ASN A 357 30.71 -2.24 54.47
C ASN A 357 32.24 -2.44 54.52
N GLY A 358 32.76 -3.63 54.23
CA GLY A 358 34.21 -3.83 54.07
C GLY A 358 34.62 -5.29 54.01
N PHE A 359 35.87 -5.56 54.37
CA PHE A 359 36.38 -6.91 54.53
C PHE A 359 37.37 -6.94 55.70
N TYR A 360 37.58 -8.10 56.29
CA TYR A 360 38.68 -8.32 57.24
C TYR A 360 39.44 -9.58 56.85
N CYS A 361 40.70 -9.65 57.24
CA CYS A 361 41.54 -10.81 56.98
C CYS A 361 41.43 -11.80 58.13
N SER A 362 41.20 -13.06 57.79
CA SER A 362 41.23 -14.18 58.71
C SER A 362 42.43 -15.07 58.37
N CYS A 363 43.01 -15.67 59.41
CA CYS A 363 44.10 -16.63 59.24
C CYS A 363 43.56 -18.05 59.26
N ASN A 364 44.06 -18.89 58.36
CA ASN A 364 43.81 -20.32 58.37
C ASN A 364 44.22 -20.94 59.70
N GLU A 365 43.56 -22.04 60.10
CA GLU A 365 43.85 -22.74 61.35
C GLU A 365 45.37 -23.00 61.50
N GLY A 366 45.93 -22.64 62.67
CA GLY A 366 47.35 -22.86 62.98
C GLY A 366 48.23 -21.63 62.77
N TYR A 367 47.62 -20.53 62.32
CA TYR A 367 48.22 -19.21 62.21
C TYR A 367 47.48 -18.20 63.09
N ALA A 368 48.21 -17.22 63.62
CA ALA A 368 47.65 -16.08 64.35
C ALA A 368 47.74 -14.82 63.49
N LEU A 369 46.69 -14.00 63.51
CA LEU A 369 46.66 -12.70 62.84
C LEU A 369 47.58 -11.73 63.56
N ASN A 370 48.49 -11.10 62.83
CA ASN A 370 49.43 -10.13 63.37
C ASN A 370 48.73 -8.79 63.67
N GLU A 371 49.39 -7.90 64.41
CA GLU A 371 48.86 -6.58 64.79
C GLU A 371 48.53 -5.66 63.59
N ASP A 372 49.03 -5.98 62.40
CA ASP A 372 48.72 -5.24 61.16
C ASP A 372 47.36 -5.62 60.55
N GLU A 373 46.64 -6.57 61.17
CA GLU A 373 45.33 -7.08 60.79
C GLU A 373 45.26 -7.65 59.36
N ARG A 374 46.42 -7.96 58.75
CA ARG A 374 46.53 -8.40 57.35
C ARG A 374 47.42 -9.62 57.15
N THR A 375 48.48 -9.77 57.94
CA THR A 375 49.45 -10.87 57.82
C THR A 375 49.28 -11.90 58.94
N CYS A 376 49.65 -13.14 58.66
CA CYS A 376 49.40 -14.30 59.50
C CYS A 376 50.70 -15.03 59.83
N THR A 377 51.05 -15.19 61.11
CA THR A 377 52.24 -15.96 61.52
C THR A 377 51.87 -17.32 62.09
N MET A 378 52.65 -18.34 61.74
CA MET A 378 52.40 -19.72 62.17
C MET A 378 52.62 -19.82 63.69
N ILE A 379 51.68 -20.44 64.39
CA ILE A 379 51.80 -20.72 65.82
C ILE A 379 52.84 -21.84 66.00
N ASP A 380 53.94 -21.57 66.72
CA ASP A 380 54.99 -22.56 66.97
C ASP A 380 54.68 -23.41 68.21
N TYR A 381 54.19 -24.62 67.98
CA TYR A 381 53.71 -25.53 69.03
C TYR A 381 54.82 -26.22 69.85
N CYS A 382 56.04 -26.38 69.32
CA CYS A 382 57.19 -26.98 70.04
C CYS A 382 57.77 -26.06 71.13
N LEU A 383 57.52 -24.73 71.10
CA LEU A 383 58.02 -23.78 72.11
C LEU A 383 57.23 -23.80 73.44
N PHE A 384 56.08 -24.47 73.47
CA PHE A 384 55.22 -24.57 74.66
C PHE A 384 55.69 -25.63 75.68
N GLY A 385 56.75 -26.39 75.39
CA GLY A 385 57.52 -27.19 76.35
C GLY A 385 56.89 -28.51 76.81
N ASN A 386 56.04 -29.14 76.00
CA ASN A 386 55.32 -30.38 76.36
C ASN A 386 55.34 -31.47 75.26
N ASP A 387 56.28 -31.38 74.32
CA ASP A 387 56.29 -32.08 73.03
C ASP A 387 56.68 -33.57 73.10
N SER A 388 57.32 -34.05 74.17
CA SER A 388 57.50 -35.49 74.47
C SER A 388 58.06 -36.38 73.32
N CYS A 389 58.78 -35.82 72.34
CA CYS A 389 59.39 -36.54 71.21
C CYS A 389 60.71 -37.22 71.59
N GLU A 390 60.97 -38.45 71.11
CA GLU A 390 62.25 -39.15 71.39
C GLU A 390 63.44 -38.49 70.66
N GLN A 391 63.25 -38.06 69.41
CA GLN A 391 64.32 -37.50 68.58
C GLN A 391 64.07 -36.02 68.25
N GLU A 392 63.37 -35.70 67.17
CA GLU A 392 63.19 -34.32 66.73
C GLU A 392 61.71 -33.90 66.84
N CYS A 393 61.42 -32.73 67.43
CA CYS A 393 60.09 -32.09 67.36
C CYS A 393 60.04 -31.14 66.19
N VAL A 394 59.00 -31.27 65.36
CA VAL A 394 58.76 -30.37 64.24
C VAL A 394 57.37 -29.75 64.39
N SER A 395 57.34 -28.44 64.61
CA SER A 395 56.10 -27.67 64.60
C SER A 395 55.51 -27.65 63.20
N VAL A 396 54.23 -27.95 63.10
CA VAL A 396 53.46 -27.93 61.86
C VAL A 396 52.16 -27.17 62.06
N LEU A 397 51.45 -26.96 60.96
CA LEU A 397 50.14 -26.37 61.03
C LEU A 397 49.21 -27.16 61.96
N ASN A 398 48.65 -26.47 62.95
CA ASN A 398 47.72 -27.03 63.94
C ASN A 398 48.31 -28.05 64.92
N GLY A 399 49.63 -28.10 65.09
CA GLY A 399 50.24 -28.93 66.14
C GLY A 399 51.75 -29.12 65.98
N PHE A 400 52.25 -30.22 66.53
CA PHE A 400 53.63 -30.65 66.33
C PHE A 400 53.63 -32.18 66.14
N TYR A 401 54.64 -32.70 65.45
CA TYR A 401 54.86 -34.13 65.36
C TYR A 401 56.34 -34.46 65.54
N CYS A 402 56.61 -35.70 65.92
CA CYS A 402 57.96 -36.17 66.16
C CYS A 402 58.56 -36.78 64.88
N ARG A 403 59.82 -36.46 64.59
CA ARG A 403 60.55 -36.97 63.42
C ARG A 403 61.76 -37.80 63.84
N CYS A 404 61.98 -38.89 63.11
CA CYS A 404 63.12 -39.80 63.25
C CYS A 404 64.25 -39.45 62.27
N ASN A 405 65.48 -39.73 62.66
CA ASN A 405 66.67 -39.59 61.81
C ASN A 405 66.71 -40.64 60.67
N GLU A 406 67.51 -40.39 59.62
CA GLU A 406 67.55 -41.23 58.40
C GLU A 406 67.81 -42.73 58.66
N GLY A 407 67.04 -43.58 57.98
CA GLY A 407 67.09 -45.04 58.10
C GLY A 407 66.14 -45.62 59.16
N TYR A 408 65.37 -44.79 59.85
CA TYR A 408 64.40 -45.18 60.88
C TYR A 408 62.98 -44.64 60.58
N SER A 409 61.96 -45.46 60.82
CA SER A 409 60.53 -45.15 60.81
C SER A 409 60.00 -44.86 62.22
N LEU A 410 59.10 -43.88 62.33
CA LEU A 410 58.37 -43.56 63.56
C LEU A 410 57.35 -44.68 63.88
N ASN A 411 57.28 -45.10 65.13
CA ASN A 411 56.41 -46.16 65.62
C ASN A 411 54.97 -45.67 65.82
N GLU A 412 54.03 -46.59 66.04
CA GLU A 412 52.59 -46.30 66.24
C GLU A 412 52.28 -45.38 67.44
N ASP A 413 53.21 -45.19 68.37
CA ASP A 413 53.05 -44.23 69.46
C ASP A 413 53.32 -42.77 69.05
N GLU A 414 53.69 -42.57 67.78
CA GLU A 414 54.01 -41.29 67.13
C GLU A 414 55.12 -40.50 67.84
N ARG A 415 55.92 -41.17 68.67
CA ARG A 415 56.95 -40.55 69.51
C ARG A 415 58.30 -41.26 69.46
N THR A 416 58.36 -42.56 69.14
CA THR A 416 59.60 -43.39 69.14
C THR A 416 59.95 -43.98 67.75
N CYS A 417 61.19 -44.46 67.50
CA CYS A 417 61.69 -44.80 66.13
C CYS A 417 62.35 -46.21 65.96
N THR A 418 62.20 -46.90 64.80
CA THR A 418 62.77 -48.25 64.44
C THR A 418 63.32 -48.35 62.99
N MET A 419 64.19 -49.30 62.61
CA MET A 419 64.90 -49.34 61.29
C MET A 419 64.04 -49.85 60.09
N ILE A 420 64.21 -49.26 58.90
CA ILE A 420 63.43 -49.51 57.65
C ILE A 420 63.99 -50.67 56.77
N ASP A 421 63.14 -51.57 56.26
CA ASP A 421 63.46 -52.68 55.32
C ASP A 421 62.95 -52.44 53.87
N TYR A 422 63.83 -51.99 52.97
CA TYR A 422 63.51 -51.41 51.65
C TYR A 422 62.86 -52.33 50.59
N CYS A 423 62.85 -53.67 50.76
CA CYS A 423 62.24 -54.61 49.80
C CYS A 423 60.79 -54.94 50.14
N THR A 424 60.34 -54.61 51.35
CA THR A 424 58.96 -54.88 51.79
C THR A 424 58.05 -53.66 51.63
N PHE A 425 58.63 -52.50 51.30
CA PHE A 425 57.93 -51.23 51.09
C PHE A 425 57.30 -51.06 49.70
N GLY A 426 57.34 -52.07 48.82
CA GLY A 426 56.58 -52.10 47.57
C GLY A 426 56.96 -51.01 46.55
N ASN A 427 58.19 -50.50 46.60
CA ASN A 427 58.71 -49.53 45.62
C ASN A 427 59.98 -50.02 44.92
N ASP A 428 60.20 -51.33 44.94
CA ASP A 428 61.16 -51.94 44.05
C ASP A 428 60.65 -51.91 42.62
N SER A 429 60.99 -50.85 41.90
CA SER A 429 60.65 -50.64 40.48
C SER A 429 61.41 -51.61 39.55
N CYS A 430 61.67 -52.82 40.02
CA CYS A 430 62.24 -53.90 39.25
C CYS A 430 61.13 -54.53 38.44
N GLU A 431 61.25 -54.53 37.11
CA GLU A 431 60.22 -55.14 36.26
C GLU A 431 60.08 -56.65 36.51
N HIS A 432 61.13 -57.30 37.03
CA HIS A 432 61.14 -58.74 37.28
C HIS A 432 61.49 -59.12 38.74
N GLU A 433 62.72 -58.91 39.25
CA GLU A 433 63.09 -59.36 40.62
C GLU A 433 63.99 -58.36 41.38
N CYS A 434 63.81 -58.23 42.72
CA CYS A 434 64.45 -57.23 43.61
C CYS A 434 65.19 -57.80 44.87
N VAL A 435 66.25 -57.12 45.35
CA VAL A 435 67.10 -57.49 46.52
C VAL A 435 67.51 -56.29 47.42
N SER A 436 67.36 -56.35 48.77
CA SER A 436 67.54 -55.23 49.76
C SER A 436 68.90 -55.13 50.45
N VAL A 437 69.35 -53.90 50.75
CA VAL A 437 70.62 -53.56 51.45
C VAL A 437 70.50 -52.30 52.35
N LEU A 438 71.50 -52.05 53.22
CA LEU A 438 71.54 -50.86 54.09
C LEU A 438 71.50 -49.58 53.22
N ASN A 439 70.44 -48.80 53.34
CA ASN A 439 70.13 -47.61 52.54
C ASN A 439 69.75 -47.85 51.04
N GLY A 440 69.23 -49.02 50.62
CA GLY A 440 68.71 -49.21 49.23
C GLY A 440 68.36 -50.65 48.74
N PHE A 441 68.16 -50.85 47.41
CA PHE A 441 67.89 -52.15 46.72
C PHE A 441 68.33 -52.17 45.20
N TYR A 442 68.35 -53.32 44.48
CA TYR A 442 68.63 -53.45 42.99
C TYR A 442 67.85 -54.59 42.23
N CYS A 443 67.85 -54.63 40.86
CA CYS A 443 66.92 -55.42 39.98
C CYS A 443 67.51 -56.46 38.95
N ARG A 444 66.74 -57.46 38.46
CA ARG A 444 67.15 -58.55 37.49
C ARG A 444 66.03 -59.05 36.51
N CYS A 445 66.29 -59.37 35.20
CA CYS A 445 65.31 -59.77 34.12
C CYS A 445 65.19 -61.28 33.71
N TYR A 446 64.08 -61.69 33.07
CA TYR A 446 63.76 -63.05 32.52
C TYR A 446 64.16 -63.30 31.03
N GLU A 447 64.15 -64.55 30.53
CA GLU A 447 64.59 -64.93 29.17
C GLU A 447 63.71 -64.36 28.03
N GLY A 448 64.33 -63.96 26.91
CA GLY A 448 63.67 -63.32 25.76
C GLY A 448 63.57 -61.78 25.87
N TYR A 449 64.08 -61.23 26.98
CA TYR A 449 64.10 -59.81 27.30
C TYR A 449 65.53 -59.37 27.68
N SER A 450 65.89 -58.12 27.38
CA SER A 450 67.17 -57.51 27.79
C SER A 450 66.93 -56.37 28.78
N VAL A 451 67.77 -56.27 29.82
CA VAL A 451 67.72 -55.14 30.77
C VAL A 451 68.14 -53.87 30.04
N ASN A 452 67.39 -52.79 30.27
CA ASN A 452 67.66 -51.50 29.66
C ASN A 452 68.76 -50.75 30.45
N GLU A 453 69.26 -49.63 29.90
CA GLU A 453 70.29 -48.79 30.54
C GLU A 453 69.85 -48.19 31.89
N ASP A 454 68.57 -48.26 32.22
CA ASP A 454 68.01 -47.79 33.49
C ASP A 454 68.18 -48.78 34.67
N GLU A 455 68.75 -49.96 34.40
CA GLU A 455 69.00 -51.05 35.35
C GLU A 455 67.73 -51.55 36.07
N ARG A 456 66.54 -51.22 35.56
CA ARG A 456 65.25 -51.46 36.22
C ARG A 456 64.22 -52.13 35.32
N THR A 457 64.22 -51.86 34.02
CA THR A 457 63.22 -52.35 33.06
C THR A 457 63.82 -53.30 32.02
N CYS A 458 62.97 -54.12 31.39
CA CYS A 458 63.32 -55.22 30.50
C CYS A 458 62.52 -55.08 29.19
N THR A 459 63.16 -55.03 28.03
CA THR A 459 62.45 -54.91 26.72
C THR A 459 62.48 -56.20 25.91
N MET A 460 61.36 -56.47 25.21
CA MET A 460 61.17 -57.63 24.34
C MET A 460 61.88 -57.43 23.00
N ILE A 461 62.53 -58.47 22.49
CA ILE A 461 63.26 -58.43 21.21
C ILE A 461 62.25 -58.37 20.03
N ASP A 462 62.34 -57.33 19.19
CA ASP A 462 61.42 -57.09 18.05
C ASP A 462 61.81 -57.91 16.80
N PHE A 463 60.95 -58.83 16.35
CA PHE A 463 61.23 -59.76 15.26
C PHE A 463 60.90 -59.24 13.83
N CYS A 464 60.01 -58.25 13.66
CA CYS A 464 59.64 -57.68 12.34
C CYS A 464 60.73 -56.75 11.78
N SER A 465 61.59 -56.18 12.61
CA SER A 465 62.66 -55.25 12.19
C SER A 465 63.88 -55.94 11.57
N PHE A 466 63.92 -57.27 11.53
CA PHE A 466 64.95 -58.07 10.85
C PHE A 466 64.73 -58.21 9.32
N GLY A 467 63.61 -57.72 8.77
CA GLY A 467 63.43 -57.50 7.33
C GLY A 467 63.13 -58.72 6.44
N ASN A 468 62.59 -59.81 6.99
CA ASN A 468 62.25 -61.03 6.22
C ASN A 468 60.83 -61.57 6.51
N ASP A 469 59.90 -60.68 6.83
CA ASP A 469 58.57 -60.99 7.39
C ASP A 469 57.55 -61.53 6.38
N SER A 470 57.77 -61.40 5.07
CA SER A 470 56.96 -61.99 3.99
C SER A 470 55.44 -61.67 4.06
N CYS A 471 55.02 -60.65 4.81
CA CYS A 471 53.63 -60.20 4.91
C CYS A 471 53.27 -59.28 3.74
N GLU A 472 52.11 -59.45 3.10
CA GLU A 472 51.71 -58.61 1.96
C GLU A 472 51.36 -57.16 2.38
N HIS A 473 50.67 -56.99 3.52
CA HIS A 473 50.27 -55.67 4.01
C HIS A 473 51.01 -55.23 5.26
N LYS A 474 50.77 -55.85 6.42
CA LYS A 474 51.33 -55.37 7.70
C LYS A 474 51.84 -56.51 8.58
N CYS A 475 53.12 -56.46 8.99
CA CYS A 475 53.73 -57.35 10.00
C CYS A 475 53.51 -56.84 11.42
N VAL A 476 53.31 -57.76 12.35
CA VAL A 476 53.19 -57.51 13.79
C VAL A 476 54.04 -58.54 14.55
N SER A 477 55.00 -58.08 15.36
CA SER A 477 55.84 -58.94 16.21
C SER A 477 55.05 -59.43 17.41
N VAL A 478 55.16 -60.72 17.72
CA VAL A 478 54.53 -61.35 18.90
C VAL A 478 55.56 -62.16 19.66
N LEU A 479 55.28 -62.45 20.94
CA LEU A 479 56.15 -63.29 21.79
C LEU A 479 56.44 -64.62 21.10
N ASN A 480 57.68 -64.77 20.61
CA ASN A 480 58.22 -65.88 19.82
C ASN A 480 57.91 -65.93 18.31
N GLY A 481 57.58 -64.81 17.63
CA GLY A 481 57.47 -64.80 16.17
C GLY A 481 56.85 -63.55 15.55
N ILE A 482 56.28 -63.70 14.35
CA ILE A 482 55.63 -62.63 13.57
C ILE A 482 54.22 -63.06 13.12
N TYR A 483 53.31 -62.09 12.96
CA TYR A 483 51.92 -62.25 12.50
C TYR A 483 51.56 -61.20 11.45
N CYS A 484 50.93 -61.60 10.33
CA CYS A 484 50.53 -60.68 9.26
C CYS A 484 49.07 -60.24 9.39
N SER A 485 48.79 -58.98 9.05
CA SER A 485 47.45 -58.37 9.05
C SER A 485 47.20 -57.58 7.77
N CYS A 486 45.93 -57.48 7.36
CA CYS A 486 45.52 -56.77 6.14
C CYS A 486 44.97 -55.37 6.45
N ASN A 487 45.13 -54.47 5.47
CA ASN A 487 44.53 -53.13 5.53
C ASN A 487 43.00 -53.19 5.36
N GLY A 488 42.30 -52.15 5.81
CA GLY A 488 40.83 -52.07 5.72
C GLY A 488 40.31 -52.32 4.31
N GLY A 489 39.26 -53.13 4.19
CA GLY A 489 38.68 -53.54 2.92
C GLY A 489 39.24 -54.84 2.34
N TYR A 490 40.16 -55.50 3.05
CA TYR A 490 40.77 -56.77 2.63
C TYR A 490 40.70 -57.83 3.73
N THR A 491 40.59 -59.10 3.34
CA THR A 491 40.65 -60.27 4.24
C THR A 491 41.94 -61.05 4.03
N LEU A 492 42.54 -61.50 5.14
CA LEU A 492 43.74 -62.34 5.13
C LEU A 492 43.38 -63.73 4.64
N ASN A 493 44.07 -64.19 3.61
CA ASN A 493 43.88 -65.51 3.03
C ASN A 493 44.40 -66.60 3.98
N ASP A 494 44.02 -67.86 3.72
CA ASP A 494 44.40 -69.01 4.56
C ASP A 494 45.91 -69.24 4.65
N ASP A 495 46.71 -68.68 3.73
CA ASP A 495 48.17 -68.71 3.78
C ASP A 495 48.77 -67.82 4.90
N LYS A 496 47.93 -67.04 5.57
CA LYS A 496 48.25 -66.11 6.65
C LYS A 496 49.27 -65.03 6.25
N LYS A 497 49.42 -64.77 4.96
CA LYS A 497 50.39 -63.81 4.41
C LYS A 497 49.80 -62.86 3.38
N THR A 498 48.87 -63.33 2.53
CA THR A 498 48.30 -62.54 1.43
C THR A 498 46.88 -62.06 1.72
N CYS A 499 46.45 -60.98 1.08
CA CYS A 499 45.22 -60.25 1.38
C CYS A 499 44.35 -60.07 0.11
N THR A 500 43.07 -60.44 0.16
CA THR A 500 42.11 -60.25 -0.96
C THR A 500 41.06 -59.21 -0.63
N MET A 501 40.62 -58.44 -1.63
CA MET A 501 39.63 -57.36 -1.44
C MET A 501 38.26 -57.95 -1.14
N ILE A 502 37.58 -57.41 -0.14
CA ILE A 502 36.25 -57.82 0.28
C ILE A 502 35.23 -57.37 -0.77
N ASP A 503 34.55 -58.32 -1.40
CA ASP A 503 33.48 -58.01 -2.36
C ASP A 503 32.15 -57.74 -1.65
N TYR A 504 31.90 -56.46 -1.36
CA TYR A 504 30.74 -56.00 -0.59
C TYR A 504 29.38 -56.26 -1.25
N CYS A 505 29.30 -56.33 -2.59
CA CYS A 505 28.08 -56.64 -3.32
C CYS A 505 27.67 -58.12 -3.24
N SER A 506 28.62 -59.03 -3.00
CA SER A 506 28.34 -60.47 -2.89
C SER A 506 27.60 -60.87 -1.59
N PHE A 507 27.51 -59.98 -0.60
CA PHE A 507 26.83 -60.25 0.68
C PHE A 507 25.29 -60.13 0.64
N GLY A 508 24.71 -59.70 -0.50
CA GLY A 508 23.25 -59.69 -0.73
C GLY A 508 22.43 -58.68 0.10
N ASN A 509 23.08 -57.80 0.86
CA ASN A 509 22.46 -56.78 1.74
C ASN A 509 22.60 -55.34 1.19
N HIS A 510 22.94 -55.18 -0.10
CA HIS A 510 23.25 -53.85 -0.63
C HIS A 510 22.00 -53.01 -0.99
N SER A 511 20.83 -53.64 -1.15
CA SER A 511 19.53 -52.98 -1.41
C SER A 511 19.58 -51.90 -2.50
N CYS A 512 20.42 -52.07 -3.52
CA CYS A 512 20.49 -51.18 -4.68
C CYS A 512 19.34 -51.51 -5.63
N ASP A 513 18.64 -50.49 -6.12
CA ASP A 513 17.55 -50.67 -7.09
C ASP A 513 18.06 -51.22 -8.43
N HIS A 514 19.23 -50.75 -8.88
CA HIS A 514 19.87 -51.17 -10.12
C HIS A 514 21.18 -51.93 -9.82
N GLU A 515 22.32 -51.41 -10.28
CA GLU A 515 23.59 -52.13 -10.21
C GLU A 515 24.34 -51.80 -8.91
N CYS A 516 24.97 -52.81 -8.30
CA CYS A 516 25.85 -52.63 -7.14
C CYS A 516 27.30 -52.73 -7.59
N VAL A 517 28.13 -51.77 -7.22
CA VAL A 517 29.57 -51.76 -7.52
C VAL A 517 30.36 -51.76 -6.21
N SER A 518 31.15 -52.82 -5.98
CA SER A 518 32.05 -52.94 -4.84
C SER A 518 33.26 -52.03 -4.99
N VAL A 519 33.55 -51.25 -3.97
CA VAL A 519 34.70 -50.33 -3.90
C VAL A 519 35.48 -50.53 -2.60
N LEU A 520 36.67 -49.93 -2.52
CA LEU A 520 37.52 -50.05 -1.35
C LEU A 520 36.77 -49.52 -0.10
N ASN A 521 36.58 -50.38 0.90
CA ASN A 521 35.83 -50.12 2.14
C ASN A 521 34.30 -49.94 2.00
N GLY A 522 33.66 -50.41 0.92
CA GLY A 522 32.19 -50.40 0.83
C GLY A 522 31.63 -50.75 -0.55
N PHE A 523 30.39 -50.34 -0.82
CA PHE A 523 29.77 -50.45 -2.13
C PHE A 523 28.99 -49.16 -2.42
N TYR A 524 28.73 -48.87 -3.69
CA TYR A 524 27.77 -47.83 -4.09
C TYR A 524 26.84 -48.36 -5.18
N CYS A 525 25.64 -47.78 -5.27
CA CYS A 525 24.65 -48.16 -6.25
C CYS A 525 24.79 -47.30 -7.52
N HIS A 526 24.67 -47.92 -8.69
CA HIS A 526 24.75 -47.27 -9.99
C HIS A 526 23.42 -47.44 -10.75
N CYS A 527 22.91 -46.35 -11.31
CA CYS A 527 21.68 -46.36 -12.11
C CYS A 527 21.97 -46.49 -13.60
N ASN A 528 21.18 -47.30 -14.30
CA ASN A 528 21.25 -47.47 -15.76
C ASN A 528 20.88 -46.17 -16.50
N GLU A 529 21.31 -46.04 -17.77
CA GLU A 529 21.04 -44.84 -18.60
C GLU A 529 19.57 -44.41 -18.60
N GLY A 530 19.34 -43.12 -18.35
CA GLY A 530 18.01 -42.52 -18.25
C GLY A 530 17.40 -42.53 -16.84
N TYR A 531 18.18 -42.83 -15.81
CA TYR A 531 17.77 -42.81 -14.41
C TYR A 531 18.84 -42.14 -13.53
N THR A 532 18.42 -41.30 -12.57
CA THR A 532 19.29 -40.66 -11.58
C THR A 532 19.13 -41.26 -10.18
N LEU A 533 20.27 -41.46 -9.51
CA LEU A 533 20.35 -41.98 -8.15
C LEU A 533 19.83 -40.92 -7.18
N GLN A 534 18.85 -41.29 -6.36
CA GLN A 534 18.22 -40.41 -5.38
C GLN A 534 19.11 -40.17 -4.16
N GLU A 535 18.74 -39.20 -3.30
CA GLU A 535 19.53 -38.82 -2.11
C GLU A 535 19.75 -39.95 -1.10
N ASP A 536 18.94 -41.01 -1.15
CA ASP A 536 19.13 -42.20 -0.31
C ASP A 536 20.34 -43.05 -0.72
N GLY A 537 20.96 -42.76 -1.87
CA GLY A 537 22.12 -43.45 -2.41
C GLY A 537 21.82 -44.87 -2.91
N LYS A 538 20.54 -45.25 -3.03
CA LYS A 538 20.09 -46.63 -3.33
C LYS A 538 19.00 -46.72 -4.39
N THR A 539 18.07 -45.77 -4.44
CA THR A 539 16.94 -45.79 -5.37
C THR A 539 17.22 -45.01 -6.66
N CYS A 540 16.72 -45.52 -7.78
CA CYS A 540 16.95 -44.94 -9.11
C CYS A 540 15.63 -44.44 -9.71
N GLN A 541 15.51 -43.13 -9.97
CA GLN A 541 14.32 -42.52 -10.57
C GLN A 541 14.55 -42.20 -12.05
N ALA A 542 13.55 -42.44 -12.90
CA ALA A 542 13.65 -42.13 -14.32
C ALA A 542 13.83 -40.61 -14.53
N ASP A 543 14.82 -40.25 -15.34
CA ASP A 543 15.06 -38.86 -15.74
C ASP A 543 13.90 -38.40 -16.62
N ASN A 544 12.99 -37.62 -16.02
CA ASN A 544 11.97 -36.91 -16.78
C ASN A 544 12.66 -35.82 -17.62
N LEU A 545 12.79 -36.08 -18.92
CA LEU A 545 13.30 -35.20 -19.98
C LEU A 545 12.40 -33.96 -20.24
N CYS A 546 11.83 -33.35 -19.20
CA CYS A 546 10.98 -32.16 -19.32
C CYS A 546 11.42 -30.95 -18.48
N ASN A 547 12.57 -30.96 -17.80
CA ASN A 547 13.00 -29.80 -16.98
C ASN A 547 14.47 -29.39 -17.20
N VAL A 548 14.90 -29.23 -18.46
CA VAL A 548 16.14 -28.51 -18.77
C VAL A 548 15.90 -27.54 -19.92
N ILE A 549 15.02 -26.56 -19.72
CA ILE A 549 15.14 -25.23 -20.32
C ILE A 549 14.58 -24.22 -19.31
N GLU A 550 15.42 -23.26 -18.98
CA GLU A 550 15.13 -22.02 -18.28
C GLU A 550 13.94 -21.28 -18.94
N HIS A 551 12.73 -21.41 -18.38
CA HIS A 551 11.54 -20.58 -18.63
C HIS A 551 10.65 -20.69 -17.38
N GLY A 552 10.01 -19.66 -16.84
CA GLY A 552 9.66 -18.37 -17.39
C GLY A 552 8.35 -17.99 -16.70
N CYS A 553 8.39 -17.05 -15.75
CA CYS A 553 7.21 -16.24 -15.49
C CYS A 553 7.10 -15.24 -16.65
N GLU A 554 6.81 -15.75 -17.85
CA GLU A 554 6.15 -14.94 -18.85
C GLU A 554 4.82 -14.55 -18.21
N TYR A 555 4.72 -13.25 -17.91
CA TYR A 555 3.46 -12.55 -17.81
C TYR A 555 2.54 -13.11 -18.90
N GLN A 556 1.50 -13.87 -18.53
CA GLN A 556 0.53 -14.33 -19.51
C GLN A 556 -0.20 -13.10 -20.01
N SER A 557 0.37 -12.55 -21.07
CA SER A 557 -0.26 -11.62 -21.99
C SER A 557 -1.65 -12.14 -22.33
N SER A 558 -2.67 -11.30 -22.14
CA SER A 558 -4.02 -11.61 -22.56
C SER A 558 -4.00 -11.90 -24.06
N ASN A 559 -4.21 -13.16 -24.43
CA ASN A 559 -4.30 -13.58 -25.82
C ASN A 559 -5.64 -13.10 -26.37
N ILE A 560 -5.71 -11.90 -26.94
CA ILE A 560 -6.96 -11.36 -27.53
C ILE A 560 -6.85 -11.16 -29.04
N ASP A 561 -7.95 -11.34 -29.76
CA ASP A 561 -8.10 -10.89 -31.15
C ASP A 561 -8.84 -9.55 -31.13
N LEU A 562 -8.14 -8.46 -31.44
CA LEU A 562 -8.67 -7.10 -31.43
C LEU A 562 -8.87 -6.59 -32.85
N VAL A 563 -10.08 -6.19 -33.21
CA VAL A 563 -10.38 -5.50 -34.48
C VAL A 563 -10.77 -4.06 -34.19
N LEU A 564 -10.03 -3.13 -34.79
CA LEU A 564 -10.24 -1.70 -34.70
C LEU A 564 -11.08 -1.24 -35.90
N LEU A 565 -12.17 -0.49 -35.65
CA LEU A 565 -13.08 0.03 -36.66
C LEU A 565 -12.98 1.55 -36.65
N ILE A 566 -12.32 2.13 -37.66
CA ILE A 566 -12.15 3.58 -37.76
C ILE A 566 -13.13 4.17 -38.80
N ASP A 567 -13.92 5.14 -38.36
CA ASP A 567 -14.74 5.98 -39.24
C ASP A 567 -13.84 6.93 -40.07
N GLY A 568 -13.83 6.69 -41.38
CA GLY A 568 -13.17 7.53 -42.39
C GLY A 568 -14.16 8.40 -43.17
N SER A 569 -15.37 8.61 -42.65
CA SER A 569 -16.40 9.42 -43.28
C SER A 569 -16.12 10.91 -43.22
N LYS A 570 -16.77 11.67 -44.11
CA LYS A 570 -16.64 13.13 -44.22
C LYS A 570 -16.95 13.88 -42.92
N SER A 571 -17.83 13.36 -42.07
CA SER A 571 -18.23 14.00 -40.80
C SER A 571 -17.08 14.10 -39.81
N VAL A 572 -16.15 13.15 -39.82
CA VAL A 572 -14.99 13.11 -38.93
C VAL A 572 -14.04 14.29 -39.19
N ARG A 573 -13.91 14.71 -40.46
CA ARG A 573 -12.92 15.71 -40.93
C ARG A 573 -11.47 15.20 -40.84
N PRO A 574 -10.57 15.71 -41.71
CA PRO A 574 -9.17 15.26 -41.72
C PRO A 574 -8.43 15.47 -40.40
N GLN A 575 -8.72 16.56 -39.68
CA GLN A 575 -8.06 16.86 -38.41
C GLN A 575 -8.40 15.84 -37.31
N ASN A 576 -9.68 15.46 -37.16
CA ASN A 576 -10.05 14.47 -36.15
C ASN A 576 -9.61 13.07 -36.58
N PHE A 577 -9.55 12.78 -37.88
CA PHE A 577 -9.07 11.49 -38.37
C PHE A 577 -7.60 11.23 -37.97
N GLU A 578 -6.75 12.27 -38.01
CA GLU A 578 -5.38 12.15 -37.49
C GLU A 578 -5.33 11.93 -35.97
N LEU A 579 -6.26 12.52 -35.21
CA LEU A 579 -6.38 12.24 -33.77
C LEU A 579 -6.78 10.78 -33.51
N VAL A 580 -7.69 10.22 -34.31
CA VAL A 580 -8.08 8.80 -34.18
C VAL A 580 -6.90 7.88 -34.49
N LYS A 581 -6.08 8.19 -35.50
CA LYS A 581 -4.84 7.44 -35.79
C LYS A 581 -3.85 7.48 -34.63
N GLN A 582 -3.67 8.65 -34.00
CA GLN A 582 -2.83 8.79 -32.81
C GLN A 582 -3.38 8.00 -31.62
N PHE A 583 -4.70 8.05 -31.39
CA PHE A 583 -5.37 7.31 -30.34
C PHE A 583 -5.16 5.80 -30.52
N VAL A 584 -5.39 5.29 -31.72
CA VAL A 584 -5.16 3.88 -32.04
C VAL A 584 -3.71 3.47 -31.77
N ASN A 585 -2.73 4.29 -32.14
CA ASN A 585 -1.34 4.01 -31.85
C ASN A 585 -1.04 3.95 -30.34
N GLN A 586 -1.68 4.80 -29.54
CA GLN A 586 -1.54 4.77 -28.08
C GLN A 586 -2.18 3.53 -27.44
N VAL A 587 -3.30 3.05 -28.00
CA VAL A 587 -3.90 1.77 -27.59
C VAL A 587 -2.94 0.62 -27.92
N VAL A 588 -2.45 0.55 -29.17
CA VAL A 588 -1.52 -0.51 -29.62
C VAL A 588 -0.22 -0.52 -28.81
N GLU A 589 0.30 0.64 -28.41
CA GLU A 589 1.50 0.74 -27.57
C GLU A 589 1.36 -0.03 -26.25
N ARG A 590 0.16 0.04 -25.65
CA ARG A 590 -0.14 -0.54 -24.33
C ARG A 590 -0.53 -2.01 -24.37
N LEU A 591 -0.83 -2.55 -25.55
CA LEU A 591 -1.16 -3.97 -25.78
C LEU A 591 0.10 -4.78 -26.01
N ASP A 592 0.14 -6.03 -25.56
CA ASP A 592 1.27 -6.92 -25.82
C ASP A 592 1.06 -7.74 -27.12
N VAL A 593 1.33 -7.06 -28.24
CA VAL A 593 1.20 -7.61 -29.60
C VAL A 593 2.32 -8.60 -29.89
N SER A 594 1.95 -9.83 -30.20
CA SER A 594 2.88 -10.85 -30.69
C SER A 594 2.14 -11.93 -31.49
N ALA A 595 2.88 -12.74 -32.25
CA ALA A 595 2.30 -13.84 -33.04
C ALA A 595 1.51 -14.87 -32.21
N ARG A 596 1.91 -15.03 -30.93
CA ARG A 596 1.28 -15.93 -29.95
C ARG A 596 0.34 -15.20 -28.98
N GLY A 597 0.49 -13.88 -28.83
CA GLY A 597 -0.19 -12.97 -27.91
C GLY A 597 -1.42 -12.28 -28.49
N THR A 598 -1.48 -10.95 -28.38
CA THR A 598 -2.54 -10.13 -28.97
C THR A 598 -2.35 -9.98 -30.48
N ARG A 599 -3.42 -10.21 -31.26
CA ARG A 599 -3.47 -9.92 -32.71
C ARG A 599 -4.37 -8.71 -32.95
N VAL A 600 -3.92 -7.78 -33.79
CA VAL A 600 -4.68 -6.55 -34.07
C VAL A 600 -4.96 -6.44 -35.56
N GLY A 601 -6.23 -6.30 -35.92
CA GLY A 601 -6.71 -5.99 -37.27
C GLY A 601 -7.30 -4.60 -37.31
N LEU A 602 -7.27 -3.97 -38.48
CA LEU A 602 -7.83 -2.63 -38.68
C LEU A 602 -8.73 -2.61 -39.90
N ILE A 603 -9.95 -2.12 -39.69
CA ILE A 603 -10.88 -1.78 -40.77
C ILE A 603 -11.18 -0.29 -40.74
N GLN A 604 -11.24 0.30 -41.92
CA GLN A 604 -11.71 1.66 -42.11
C GLN A 604 -13.04 1.59 -42.85
N TYR A 605 -14.01 2.41 -42.43
CA TYR A 605 -15.31 2.46 -43.08
C TYR A 605 -15.75 3.88 -43.42
N SER A 606 -16.53 3.98 -44.49
CA SER A 606 -17.25 5.18 -44.89
C SER A 606 -18.54 4.75 -45.59
N SER A 607 -18.74 5.10 -46.87
CA SER A 607 -19.80 4.49 -47.70
C SER A 607 -19.46 3.05 -48.14
N ARG A 608 -18.23 2.61 -47.88
CA ARG A 608 -17.74 1.24 -48.10
C ARG A 608 -16.82 0.88 -46.94
N VAL A 609 -16.67 -0.41 -46.68
CA VAL A 609 -15.74 -0.94 -45.67
C VAL A 609 -14.49 -1.45 -46.39
N ARG A 610 -13.32 -1.16 -45.83
CA ARG A 610 -12.02 -1.64 -46.31
C ARG A 610 -11.24 -2.20 -45.13
N THR A 611 -10.77 -3.43 -45.26
CA THR A 611 -9.72 -3.97 -44.38
C THR A 611 -8.40 -3.30 -44.73
N GLU A 612 -7.85 -2.51 -43.82
CA GLU A 612 -6.51 -1.92 -44.01
C GLU A 612 -5.43 -2.97 -43.76
N PHE A 613 -5.62 -3.80 -42.74
CA PHE A 613 -4.84 -5.02 -42.53
C PHE A 613 -5.59 -6.05 -41.66
N PRO A 614 -5.49 -7.35 -41.98
CA PRO A 614 -6.09 -8.43 -41.19
C PRO A 614 -5.26 -8.77 -39.94
N LEU A 615 -5.86 -9.56 -39.02
CA LEU A 615 -5.28 -9.93 -37.72
C LEU A 615 -3.94 -10.67 -37.84
N SER A 616 -3.68 -11.36 -38.95
CA SER A 616 -2.45 -12.12 -39.18
C SER A 616 -1.35 -11.36 -39.94
N MET A 617 -1.60 -10.14 -40.41
CA MET A 617 -0.69 -9.44 -41.32
C MET A 617 0.57 -8.92 -40.62
N TYR A 618 0.42 -8.36 -39.42
CA TYR A 618 1.51 -7.78 -38.64
C TYR A 618 1.64 -8.50 -37.31
N GLN A 619 2.87 -8.68 -36.84
CA GLN A 619 3.16 -9.45 -35.63
C GLN A 619 3.86 -8.62 -34.55
N THR A 620 4.17 -7.36 -34.84
CA THR A 620 4.86 -6.44 -33.92
C THR A 620 4.13 -5.11 -33.81
N LYS A 621 4.23 -4.45 -32.63
CA LYS A 621 3.59 -3.15 -32.38
C LYS A 621 4.05 -2.07 -33.36
N ASP A 622 5.35 -2.05 -33.68
CA ASP A 622 5.94 -1.03 -34.55
C ASP A 622 5.42 -1.10 -35.99
N GLU A 623 5.25 -2.31 -36.53
CA GLU A 623 4.64 -2.52 -37.85
C GLU A 623 3.20 -2.03 -37.89
N ILE A 624 2.42 -2.35 -36.86
CA ILE A 624 1.02 -1.94 -36.75
C ILE A 624 0.91 -0.42 -36.66
N LYS A 625 1.71 0.21 -35.79
CA LYS A 625 1.72 1.68 -35.65
C LYS A 625 2.12 2.38 -36.96
N ALA A 626 3.11 1.84 -37.66
CA ALA A 626 3.52 2.36 -38.96
C ALA A 626 2.44 2.17 -40.03
N ALA A 627 1.70 1.06 -40.00
CA ALA A 627 0.58 0.80 -40.90
C ALA A 627 -0.61 1.73 -40.63
N VAL A 628 -0.98 1.91 -39.35
CA VAL A 628 -2.05 2.85 -38.92
C VAL A 628 -1.75 4.26 -39.42
N MET A 629 -0.51 4.75 -39.30
CA MET A 629 -0.16 6.09 -39.77
C MET A 629 -0.22 6.27 -41.29
N LYS A 630 -0.15 5.18 -42.06
CA LYS A 630 -0.25 5.20 -43.53
C LYS A 630 -1.69 5.12 -44.05
N VAL A 631 -2.67 4.90 -43.19
CA VAL A 631 -4.08 4.83 -43.58
C VAL A 631 -4.54 6.19 -44.13
N GLU A 632 -5.15 6.15 -45.32
CA GLU A 632 -5.64 7.30 -46.05
C GLU A 632 -7.13 7.57 -45.74
N TYR A 633 -7.51 8.84 -45.67
CA TYR A 633 -8.86 9.25 -45.33
C TYR A 633 -9.84 9.09 -46.53
N MET A 634 -11.06 8.57 -46.29
CA MET A 634 -11.99 8.16 -47.37
C MET A 634 -13.04 9.21 -47.78
N GLU A 635 -13.39 10.16 -46.90
CA GLU A 635 -14.23 11.35 -47.19
C GLU A 635 -15.68 11.09 -47.67
N LYS A 636 -16.26 9.92 -47.40
CA LYS A 636 -17.61 9.54 -47.87
C LYS A 636 -18.65 9.45 -46.73
N GLY A 637 -19.77 8.76 -46.92
CA GLY A 637 -20.82 8.59 -45.90
C GLY A 637 -20.37 7.73 -44.71
N THR A 638 -21.27 7.46 -43.76
CA THR A 638 -20.99 6.76 -42.50
C THR A 638 -21.88 5.51 -42.41
N MET A 639 -21.37 4.36 -42.83
CA MET A 639 -22.10 3.07 -42.80
C MET A 639 -21.53 2.18 -41.69
N THR A 640 -21.87 2.50 -40.43
CA THR A 640 -21.37 1.78 -39.25
C THR A 640 -21.95 0.38 -39.15
N GLY A 641 -23.21 0.18 -39.54
CA GLY A 641 -23.85 -1.14 -39.54
C GLY A 641 -23.16 -2.11 -40.49
N LEU A 642 -22.81 -1.65 -41.68
CA LEU A 642 -22.02 -2.40 -42.66
C LEU A 642 -20.61 -2.73 -42.15
N ALA A 643 -19.99 -1.83 -41.39
CA ALA A 643 -18.69 -2.05 -40.76
C ALA A 643 -18.75 -3.16 -39.69
N LEU A 644 -19.77 -3.13 -38.84
CA LEU A 644 -20.03 -4.18 -37.85
C LEU A 644 -20.29 -5.53 -38.52
N LYS A 645 -21.10 -5.56 -39.59
CA LYS A 645 -21.31 -6.76 -40.40
C LYS A 645 -20.00 -7.34 -40.91
N HIS A 646 -19.17 -6.50 -41.54
CA HIS A 646 -17.89 -6.92 -42.09
C HIS A 646 -16.93 -7.44 -41.00
N MET A 647 -16.93 -6.82 -39.82
CA MET A 647 -16.13 -7.28 -38.68
C MET A 647 -16.53 -8.69 -38.25
N VAL A 648 -17.84 -8.94 -38.07
CA VAL A 648 -18.36 -10.23 -37.60
C VAL A 648 -18.19 -11.33 -38.64
N GLU A 649 -18.53 -11.07 -39.91
CA GLU A 649 -18.51 -12.09 -40.97
C GLU A 649 -17.11 -12.34 -41.54
N ASN A 650 -16.26 -11.30 -41.63
CA ASN A 650 -14.97 -11.39 -42.33
C ASN A 650 -13.80 -11.22 -41.38
N SER A 651 -13.71 -10.11 -40.64
CA SER A 651 -12.49 -9.77 -39.87
C SER A 651 -12.20 -10.76 -38.73
N PHE A 652 -13.24 -11.34 -38.11
CA PHE A 652 -13.10 -12.41 -37.12
C PHE A 652 -13.15 -13.84 -37.70
N SER A 653 -12.99 -13.98 -39.02
CA SER A 653 -12.85 -15.29 -39.66
C SER A 653 -11.44 -15.84 -39.51
N GLU A 654 -11.30 -17.17 -39.52
CA GLU A 654 -9.99 -17.82 -39.48
C GLU A 654 -9.14 -17.48 -40.72
N ALA A 655 -9.78 -17.18 -41.85
CA ALA A 655 -9.11 -16.76 -43.08
C ALA A 655 -8.41 -15.39 -42.93
N GLU A 656 -8.98 -14.49 -42.13
CA GLU A 656 -8.40 -13.17 -41.81
C GLU A 656 -7.51 -13.20 -40.55
N GLY A 657 -7.18 -14.40 -40.05
CA GLY A 657 -6.21 -14.58 -38.97
C GLY A 657 -6.78 -14.65 -37.56
N ALA A 658 -8.11 -14.63 -37.40
CA ALA A 658 -8.75 -14.85 -36.11
C ALA A 658 -8.52 -16.29 -35.63
N ARG A 659 -8.34 -16.47 -34.33
CA ARG A 659 -8.14 -17.78 -33.75
C ARG A 659 -9.47 -18.52 -33.66
N ALA A 660 -9.41 -19.83 -33.89
CA ALA A 660 -10.57 -20.71 -33.86
C ALA A 660 -11.33 -20.55 -32.53
N ALA A 661 -12.66 -20.52 -32.59
CA ALA A 661 -13.52 -20.34 -31.42
C ALA A 661 -13.29 -21.41 -30.33
N SER A 662 -12.83 -22.61 -30.73
CA SER A 662 -12.45 -23.70 -29.82
C SER A 662 -11.29 -23.37 -28.87
N LYS A 663 -10.48 -22.35 -29.18
CA LYS A 663 -9.36 -21.91 -28.34
C LYS A 663 -9.78 -20.93 -27.24
N ASN A 664 -11.07 -20.55 -27.19
CA ASN A 664 -11.65 -19.64 -26.19
C ASN A 664 -10.86 -18.33 -26.02
N ILE A 665 -10.40 -17.76 -27.13
CA ILE A 665 -9.67 -16.48 -27.16
C ILE A 665 -10.69 -15.33 -27.17
N PRO A 666 -10.62 -14.37 -26.24
CA PRO A 666 -11.49 -13.21 -26.25
C PRO A 666 -11.37 -12.42 -27.55
N ARG A 667 -12.52 -12.08 -28.15
CA ARG A 667 -12.62 -11.27 -29.36
C ARG A 667 -13.14 -9.89 -28.97
N VAL A 668 -12.46 -8.84 -29.41
CA VAL A 668 -12.78 -7.47 -29.03
C VAL A 668 -12.92 -6.58 -30.26
N GLY A 669 -14.04 -5.87 -30.37
CA GLY A 669 -14.26 -4.86 -31.39
C GLY A 669 -14.20 -3.46 -30.77
N LEU A 670 -13.33 -2.57 -31.28
CA LEU A 670 -13.24 -1.18 -30.84
C LEU A 670 -13.64 -0.23 -31.97
N VAL A 671 -14.77 0.45 -31.81
CA VAL A 671 -15.39 1.30 -32.84
C VAL A 671 -15.16 2.77 -32.54
N PHE A 672 -14.68 3.52 -33.54
CA PHE A 672 -14.54 4.97 -33.51
C PHE A 672 -15.50 5.61 -34.50
N THR A 673 -16.38 6.52 -34.06
CA THR A 673 -17.31 7.23 -34.96
C THR A 673 -17.61 8.66 -34.50
N ASP A 674 -17.84 9.58 -35.45
CA ASP A 674 -18.16 11.02 -35.20
C ASP A 674 -19.54 11.43 -35.72
N GLY A 675 -20.36 10.47 -36.17
CA GLY A 675 -21.62 10.82 -36.81
C GLY A 675 -22.65 9.71 -36.80
N ARG A 676 -23.92 10.14 -36.95
CA ARG A 676 -25.06 9.24 -37.07
C ARG A 676 -24.86 8.28 -38.24
N SER A 677 -25.04 6.99 -37.99
CA SER A 677 -24.99 5.98 -39.05
C SER A 677 -26.11 6.21 -40.08
N GLN A 678 -25.81 5.94 -41.35
CA GLN A 678 -26.77 6.04 -42.46
C GLN A 678 -27.49 4.71 -42.74
N ASP A 679 -27.12 3.65 -42.03
CA ASP A 679 -27.67 2.31 -42.05
C ASP A 679 -28.02 1.83 -40.64
N ASP A 680 -28.75 0.71 -40.55
CA ASP A 680 -29.16 0.12 -39.29
C ASP A 680 -27.99 -0.58 -38.58
N ILE A 681 -27.72 -0.16 -37.34
CA ILE A 681 -26.66 -0.70 -36.48
C ILE A 681 -27.17 -1.77 -35.53
N THR A 682 -28.48 -1.77 -35.21
CA THR A 682 -29.08 -2.58 -34.15
C THR A 682 -28.86 -4.07 -34.38
N GLU A 683 -29.13 -4.54 -35.60
CA GLU A 683 -29.03 -5.96 -35.94
C GLU A 683 -27.59 -6.49 -35.78
N TRP A 684 -26.60 -5.74 -36.26
CA TRP A 684 -25.21 -6.20 -36.30
C TRP A 684 -24.48 -5.96 -34.99
N ALA A 685 -24.81 -4.91 -34.23
CA ALA A 685 -24.34 -4.72 -32.87
C ALA A 685 -24.80 -5.87 -31.97
N LYS A 686 -26.07 -6.28 -32.08
CA LYS A 686 -26.59 -7.43 -31.36
C LYS A 686 -25.90 -8.73 -31.77
N LYS A 687 -25.77 -9.00 -33.08
CA LYS A 687 -25.07 -10.21 -33.56
C LYS A 687 -23.61 -10.27 -33.13
N ALA A 688 -22.91 -9.14 -33.05
CA ALA A 688 -21.54 -9.10 -32.55
C ALA A 688 -21.48 -9.53 -31.07
N LYS A 689 -22.37 -8.98 -30.24
CA LYS A 689 -22.50 -9.33 -28.82
C LYS A 689 -22.89 -10.80 -28.62
N ASP A 690 -23.89 -11.29 -29.36
CA ASP A 690 -24.35 -12.68 -29.34
C ASP A 690 -23.25 -13.66 -29.82
N ALA A 691 -22.31 -13.19 -30.65
CA ALA A 691 -21.15 -13.97 -31.10
C ALA A 691 -19.98 -13.98 -30.07
N GLY A 692 -20.18 -13.41 -28.88
CA GLY A 692 -19.16 -13.35 -27.83
C GLY A 692 -18.06 -12.33 -28.10
N ILE A 693 -18.32 -11.32 -28.92
CA ILE A 693 -17.38 -10.22 -29.18
C ILE A 693 -17.66 -9.10 -28.18
N THR A 694 -16.68 -8.75 -27.36
CA THR A 694 -16.77 -7.59 -26.47
C THR A 694 -16.63 -6.31 -27.29
N MET A 695 -17.69 -5.52 -27.33
CA MET A 695 -17.77 -4.30 -28.13
C MET A 695 -17.50 -3.06 -27.30
N TYR A 696 -16.52 -2.27 -27.71
CA TYR A 696 -16.19 -0.95 -27.19
C TYR A 696 -16.56 0.12 -28.23
N ALA A 697 -17.22 1.19 -27.80
CA ALA A 697 -17.64 2.29 -28.67
C ALA A 697 -17.05 3.62 -28.19
N VAL A 698 -16.40 4.33 -29.11
CA VAL A 698 -15.69 5.59 -28.86
C VAL A 698 -16.25 6.67 -29.80
N GLY A 699 -16.97 7.63 -29.22
CA GLY A 699 -17.53 8.76 -29.95
C GLY A 699 -16.55 9.90 -30.07
N VAL A 700 -16.28 10.38 -31.28
CA VAL A 700 -15.45 11.58 -31.53
C VAL A 700 -16.36 12.74 -31.93
N GLY A 701 -16.09 13.98 -31.49
CA GLY A 701 -16.79 15.16 -32.01
C GLY A 701 -18.30 15.25 -31.71
N LYS A 702 -19.17 15.11 -32.72
CA LYS A 702 -20.65 15.20 -32.66
C LYS A 702 -21.32 13.82 -32.77
N ALA A 703 -20.70 12.79 -32.23
CA ALA A 703 -21.25 11.44 -32.26
C ALA A 703 -22.61 11.37 -31.53
N VAL A 704 -23.49 10.46 -31.98
CA VAL A 704 -24.79 10.24 -31.35
C VAL A 704 -24.62 9.23 -30.22
N GLU A 705 -24.83 9.66 -28.98
CA GLU A 705 -24.63 8.82 -27.78
C GLU A 705 -25.45 7.53 -27.82
N ASP A 706 -26.73 7.61 -28.20
CA ASP A 706 -27.63 6.45 -28.26
C ASP A 706 -27.07 5.33 -29.16
N GLU A 707 -26.51 5.69 -30.32
CA GLU A 707 -25.93 4.72 -31.27
C GLU A 707 -24.67 4.07 -30.70
N LEU A 708 -23.85 4.82 -29.97
CA LEU A 708 -22.63 4.28 -29.35
C LEU A 708 -22.96 3.34 -28.19
N ARG A 709 -23.95 3.68 -27.36
CA ARG A 709 -24.41 2.83 -26.25
C ARG A 709 -25.01 1.53 -26.76
N GLU A 710 -25.69 1.58 -27.91
CA GLU A 710 -26.23 0.39 -28.56
C GLU A 710 -25.15 -0.56 -29.08
N ILE A 711 -24.03 -0.02 -29.59
CA ILE A 711 -22.88 -0.79 -30.04
C ILE A 711 -22.13 -1.42 -28.86
N ALA A 712 -21.97 -0.68 -27.76
CA ALA A 712 -21.23 -1.13 -26.58
C ALA A 712 -21.84 -2.40 -25.93
N SER A 713 -20.96 -3.20 -25.31
CA SER A 713 -21.34 -4.37 -24.51
C SER A 713 -21.63 -4.02 -23.06
N GLU A 714 -22.38 -4.86 -22.36
CA GLU A 714 -22.66 -4.67 -20.93
C GLU A 714 -21.42 -5.00 -20.06
N PRO A 715 -21.19 -4.27 -18.95
CA PRO A 715 -21.86 -3.03 -18.56
C PRO A 715 -21.48 -1.86 -19.48
N VAL A 716 -22.48 -1.12 -19.99
CA VAL A 716 -22.27 -0.06 -21.00
C VAL A 716 -21.28 1.00 -20.51
N GLU A 717 -21.30 1.35 -19.22
CA GLU A 717 -20.45 2.37 -18.62
C GLU A 717 -18.95 2.04 -18.68
N LYS A 718 -18.58 0.76 -18.88
CA LYS A 718 -17.18 0.33 -19.04
C LYS A 718 -16.73 0.21 -20.49
N HIS A 719 -17.67 0.21 -21.43
CA HIS A 719 -17.44 -0.08 -22.85
C HIS A 719 -17.81 1.10 -23.77
N PHE A 720 -18.44 2.14 -23.23
CA PHE A 720 -18.81 3.37 -23.93
C PHE A 720 -17.91 4.54 -23.49
N PHE A 721 -17.41 5.30 -24.46
CA PHE A 721 -16.56 6.47 -24.23
C PHE A 721 -16.91 7.61 -25.19
N TYR A 722 -17.00 8.84 -24.69
CA TYR A 722 -17.20 10.05 -25.51
C TYR A 722 -15.95 10.93 -25.43
N THR A 723 -15.30 11.21 -26.56
CA THR A 723 -13.98 11.82 -26.58
C THR A 723 -14.07 13.35 -26.61
N ALA A 724 -14.11 13.92 -25.43
CA ALA A 724 -13.33 15.13 -25.14
C ALA A 724 -12.14 14.84 -24.21
N ASP A 725 -11.96 13.60 -23.75
CA ASP A 725 -11.11 13.31 -22.59
C ASP A 725 -10.04 12.23 -22.85
N PHE A 726 -8.79 12.55 -22.55
CA PHE A 726 -7.63 11.64 -22.72
C PHE A 726 -7.61 10.50 -21.68
N THR A 727 -8.47 10.56 -20.67
CA THR A 727 -8.66 9.55 -19.61
C THR A 727 -9.17 8.21 -20.16
N ALA A 728 -9.97 8.24 -21.23
CA ALA A 728 -10.51 7.05 -21.88
C ALA A 728 -9.43 6.07 -22.39
N ILE A 729 -8.26 6.58 -22.79
CA ILE A 729 -7.14 5.77 -23.31
C ILE A 729 -6.58 4.86 -22.21
N SER A 730 -6.52 5.35 -20.97
CA SER A 730 -6.04 4.58 -19.82
C SER A 730 -7.04 3.53 -19.37
N GLN A 731 -8.32 3.86 -19.36
CA GLN A 731 -9.36 2.90 -18.98
C GLN A 731 -9.52 1.77 -20.01
N ILE A 732 -9.52 2.09 -21.31
CA ILE A 732 -9.59 1.07 -22.37
C ILE A 732 -8.35 0.17 -22.33
N ALA A 733 -7.15 0.74 -22.26
CA ALA A 733 -5.93 -0.04 -22.24
C ALA A 733 -5.82 -0.97 -21.02
N GLU A 734 -6.26 -0.53 -19.84
CA GLU A 734 -6.27 -1.37 -18.64
C GLU A 734 -7.36 -2.45 -18.70
N ASN A 735 -8.56 -2.14 -19.20
CA ASN A 735 -9.62 -3.15 -19.38
C ASN A 735 -9.24 -4.24 -20.39
N LEU A 736 -8.50 -3.88 -21.46
CA LEU A 736 -8.00 -4.86 -22.44
C LEU A 736 -6.87 -5.75 -21.89
N LYS A 737 -6.18 -5.33 -20.82
CA LYS A 737 -5.21 -6.16 -20.09
C LYS A 737 -5.88 -7.07 -19.05
N LEU A 738 -6.95 -6.61 -18.41
CA LEU A 738 -7.55 -7.28 -17.23
C LEU A 738 -8.59 -8.37 -17.58
N ASN A 739 -9.16 -8.39 -18.78
CA ASN A 739 -10.29 -9.27 -19.12
C ASN A 739 -9.90 -10.72 -19.50
N VAL A 740 -9.25 -11.48 -18.61
CA VAL A 740 -9.17 -12.96 -18.69
C VAL A 740 -9.24 -13.61 -17.30
N CYS A 741 -10.39 -13.53 -16.64
CA CYS A 741 -10.83 -14.53 -15.68
C CYS A 741 -12.30 -14.85 -16.01
N PRO A 742 -12.64 -16.04 -16.52
CA PRO A 742 -14.02 -16.36 -16.84
C PRO A 742 -14.84 -16.49 -15.55
N GLU A 743 -15.86 -15.64 -15.41
CA GLU A 743 -16.97 -15.90 -14.51
C GLU A 743 -17.84 -17.00 -15.14
N GLU A 744 -17.94 -18.16 -14.47
CA GLU A 744 -19.18 -18.90 -14.19
C GLU A 744 -18.89 -20.35 -13.77
N SER A 745 -19.28 -20.73 -12.56
CA SER A 745 -20.28 -21.78 -12.33
C SER A 745 -20.56 -21.98 -10.84
N GLN A 746 -21.84 -21.94 -10.50
CA GLN A 746 -22.38 -22.21 -9.18
C GLN A 746 -22.18 -23.70 -8.83
N GLY A 747 -21.62 -23.98 -7.65
CA GLY A 747 -21.56 -25.32 -7.06
C GLY A 747 -20.64 -25.33 -5.84
N GLU A 748 -21.21 -25.51 -4.65
CA GLU A 748 -20.49 -25.81 -3.41
C GLU A 748 -19.43 -26.91 -3.64
N ILE A 749 -18.16 -26.70 -3.27
CA ILE A 749 -17.29 -27.60 -2.48
C ILE A 749 -16.02 -26.82 -2.02
N GLU A 750 -15.84 -26.77 -0.70
CA GLU A 750 -14.63 -26.66 0.14
C GLU A 750 -13.40 -25.84 -0.27
N VAL A 751 -13.09 -24.88 0.59
CA VAL A 751 -11.80 -24.18 0.74
C VAL A 751 -10.66 -25.20 0.98
N LYS A 752 -9.67 -25.20 0.09
CA LYS A 752 -8.31 -25.72 0.34
C LYS A 752 -7.28 -24.84 -0.35
N ASP A 753 -6.85 -23.78 0.34
CA ASP A 753 -5.49 -23.67 0.93
C ASP A 753 -5.24 -22.20 1.38
N PRO A 754 -5.01 -21.91 2.67
CA PRO A 754 -4.90 -20.54 3.21
C PRO A 754 -3.56 -19.79 2.98
N CYS A 755 -2.64 -20.24 2.13
CA CYS A 755 -1.28 -19.66 2.07
C CYS A 755 -1.00 -18.66 0.92
N ALA A 756 -2.01 -18.08 0.26
CA ALA A 756 -1.81 -17.12 -0.84
C ALA A 756 -2.09 -15.65 -0.46
N CYS A 757 -1.79 -15.23 0.77
CA CYS A 757 -1.96 -13.82 1.17
C CYS A 757 -0.75 -13.18 1.90
N GLU A 758 0.28 -13.95 2.27
CA GLU A 758 1.43 -13.40 3.01
C GLU A 758 2.53 -12.83 2.09
N THR A 759 2.68 -13.36 0.87
CA THR A 759 3.76 -12.92 -0.04
C THR A 759 3.50 -11.58 -0.73
N LEU A 760 2.24 -11.16 -0.89
CA LEU A 760 1.87 -9.86 -1.46
C LEU A 760 2.07 -8.71 -0.45
N VAL A 761 1.86 -8.97 0.84
CA VAL A 761 2.07 -7.99 1.91
C VAL A 761 3.56 -7.78 2.17
N GLU A 762 4.36 -8.85 2.17
CA GLU A 762 5.81 -8.75 2.30
C GLU A 762 6.45 -8.05 1.09
N PHE A 763 5.95 -8.29 -0.13
CA PHE A 763 6.44 -7.59 -1.32
C PHE A 763 6.07 -6.10 -1.32
N GLN A 764 4.85 -5.73 -0.92
CA GLN A 764 4.44 -4.32 -0.78
C GLN A 764 5.23 -3.60 0.32
N GLN A 765 5.46 -4.26 1.46
CA GLN A 765 6.25 -3.69 2.55
C GLN A 765 7.72 -3.55 2.16
N ALA A 766 8.32 -4.53 1.48
CA ALA A 766 9.70 -4.48 1.01
C ALA A 766 9.90 -3.39 -0.07
N THR A 767 8.96 -3.27 -1.02
CA THR A 767 9.04 -2.21 -2.05
C THR A 767 8.83 -0.81 -1.47
N MET A 768 7.90 -0.62 -0.53
CA MET A 768 7.72 0.65 0.17
C MET A 768 8.94 1.02 1.02
N THR A 769 9.55 0.05 1.71
CA THR A 769 10.77 0.29 2.52
C THR A 769 11.96 0.64 1.62
N THR A 770 12.09 0.01 0.46
CA THR A 770 13.15 0.30 -0.53
C THR A 770 12.93 1.67 -1.18
N LEU A 771 11.68 2.05 -1.48
CA LEU A 771 11.31 3.38 -1.99
C LEU A 771 11.60 4.50 -0.97
N ILE A 772 11.33 4.26 0.32
CA ILE A 772 11.64 5.22 1.40
C ILE A 772 13.17 5.37 1.56
N GLN A 773 13.93 4.27 1.50
CA GLN A 773 15.40 4.30 1.55
C GLN A 773 16.02 5.01 0.33
N LEU A 774 15.47 4.82 -0.87
CA LEU A 774 15.90 5.51 -2.09
C LEU A 774 15.61 7.02 -2.02
N ASN A 775 14.48 7.43 -1.45
CA ASN A 775 14.12 8.84 -1.29
C ASN A 775 14.98 9.53 -0.23
N GLN A 776 15.30 8.86 0.88
CA GLN A 776 16.27 9.35 1.88
C GLN A 776 17.69 9.52 1.30
N LYS A 777 18.12 8.61 0.42
CA LYS A 777 19.44 8.68 -0.24
C LYS A 777 19.52 9.81 -1.28
N TYR A 778 18.41 10.13 -1.95
CA TYR A 778 18.32 11.25 -2.91
C TYR A 778 18.29 12.61 -2.20
N ILE A 779 17.63 12.71 -1.04
CA ILE A 779 17.61 13.94 -0.22
C ILE A 779 19.01 14.24 0.35
N LEU A 780 19.76 13.22 0.79
CA LEU A 780 21.14 13.38 1.29
C LEU A 780 22.17 13.72 0.19
N TYR A 781 21.92 13.36 -1.08
CA TYR A 781 22.77 13.79 -2.19
C TYR A 781 22.51 15.25 -2.63
N SER A 782 21.31 15.78 -2.38
CA SER A 782 20.98 17.17 -2.71
C SER A 782 21.52 18.19 -1.70
N SER A 783 21.73 17.79 -0.44
CA SER A 783 22.24 18.67 0.63
C SER A 783 23.77 18.79 0.70
N VAL A 784 24.54 17.92 0.06
CA VAL A 784 26.02 18.01 0.00
C VAL A 784 26.53 18.93 -1.12
N SER A 785 25.67 19.32 -2.08
CA SER A 785 26.09 20.16 -3.23
C SER A 785 25.94 21.69 -3.02
N TYR A 786 25.47 22.14 -1.86
CA TYR A 786 25.23 23.57 -1.56
C TYR A 786 26.28 24.25 -0.65
N HIS A 787 27.37 23.55 -0.32
CA HIS A 787 28.48 24.10 0.48
C HIS A 787 29.86 23.94 -0.15
N SER A 788 30.00 24.30 -1.43
CA SER A 788 31.32 24.64 -1.99
C SER A 788 31.24 25.53 -3.24
N LYS A 789 30.88 26.81 -3.08
CA LYS A 789 31.17 27.84 -4.11
C LYS A 789 30.98 29.26 -3.57
N TYR A 790 31.79 29.63 -2.59
CA TYR A 790 32.17 31.02 -2.35
C TYR A 790 33.68 31.08 -2.10
N SER A 791 34.44 31.18 -3.19
CA SER A 791 35.72 31.88 -3.19
C SER A 791 36.21 32.04 -4.63
N SER A 792 36.69 33.24 -4.94
CA SER A 792 37.58 33.56 -6.07
C SER A 792 36.99 33.53 -7.48
N ALA A 793 36.63 34.70 -8.02
CA ALA A 793 37.55 35.45 -8.89
C ALA A 793 36.81 36.51 -9.72
N THR A 794 37.13 37.74 -9.39
CA THR A 794 37.03 38.97 -10.15
C THR A 794 37.69 38.89 -11.55
N ASP A 795 37.14 39.73 -12.44
CA ASP A 795 37.81 40.46 -13.53
C ASP A 795 37.86 39.90 -14.97
N PHE A 796 36.95 40.47 -15.76
CA PHE A 796 37.19 41.30 -16.95
C PHE A 796 37.89 40.69 -18.19
N PHE A 797 37.06 40.45 -19.20
CA PHE A 797 37.41 40.60 -20.62
C PHE A 797 37.78 42.06 -20.95
N LYS A 798 38.97 42.25 -21.51
CA LYS A 798 39.33 43.38 -22.39
C LYS A 798 39.51 42.82 -23.81
N LEU A 799 38.63 43.29 -24.69
CA LEU A 799 38.80 43.67 -26.11
C LEU A 799 39.67 42.79 -27.03
N GLY A 800 39.02 42.33 -28.11
CA GLY A 800 39.61 41.83 -29.35
C GLY A 800 38.50 41.44 -30.32
#